data_AF-A0A4V1LQT7-F1
#
_entry.id   AF-A0A4V1LQT7-F1
#
_cell.length_a   1.000
_cell.length_b   1.000
_cell.length_c   1.000
_cell.angle_alpha   90.00
_cell.angle_beta   90.00
_cell.angle_gamma   90.00
#
_symmetry.space_group_name_H-M   'P 1'
#
loop_
_entity.id
_entity.type
_entity.pdbx_description
1 polymer ?
#
loop_
_entity_poly.entity_id
_entity_poly.type
_entity_poly.pdbx_seq_one_letter_code
_entity_poly.pdbx_strand_id
1 'polypeptide(L)'
;MSRTINISTLNDAIVPNAIHIYILVPGTTDPINSFTNIQLNPDTQTRLSYAETTHRSNSYQSISQYWDDKFYQDMLDLEKNMNNFILFDKFGWSGDNCVSNRETAGKYLVRRLCMKDQYNTQGYYEGLKEKTVYFHLVGHSHGGNVINEMTKEIDSLAQWPQKWKVKSIIYLSTPFFNKLHQVKVTPKVFHKEASVLHVYNDYDLTQNFLADFSLFDLSLIQKVLEEKRVLTIRGTTPTNEADKKGELIQEGLIDQAKKALESIPADKFTDLWLNHQEGEWLYSRTIRFLESVESVFTGEEEESKNAKNEIDKGIFEALKELNKEIEYNVSDFLKETIPKGMLKIKRQILKDDLYQELLSTLEEILQGIRDLKAKFEDTKRKVKEGKTNYSRWGFIQDLNGSKQLIETLTSFLDMDESSLISNSSNSLWNILFKILDHNIDQFDNTYVNPTVQFQGTFLEDKLEVLDVTKEDEYDKKTAQKDPEGEITQAIILSNTTPLYGMQHQMQDIMNPAIFSKRYYQLLENIKTMEKTYEGNPNQTNLMQILFTLIAHSPVHSLIDKWANTGIFFAEVLMNNDVEKSLDKFKEVMNKLKRVFNKNFVGNLEAFNMGSLIYFLQESHSTSRRYLHSKVEEFIKKVMEHK
;
A
#
# COMPACT_ATOMS: atom_id res chain seq x y z
N MET A 1 40.43 -12.01 -3.88
CA MET A 1 41.63 -12.32 -3.06
C MET A 1 41.14 -12.64 -1.65
N SER A 2 41.23 -13.91 -1.23
CA SER A 2 40.86 -14.36 0.11
C SER A 2 41.87 -13.82 1.14
N ARG A 3 41.41 -13.07 2.15
CA ARG A 3 42.27 -12.74 3.30
C ARG A 3 42.49 -14.00 4.13
N THR A 4 43.73 -14.47 4.18
CA THR A 4 44.17 -15.51 5.10
C THR A 4 44.14 -14.93 6.52
N ILE A 5 43.29 -15.48 7.38
CA ILE A 5 43.25 -15.14 8.80
C ILE A 5 44.41 -15.87 9.47
N ASN A 6 45.44 -15.13 9.89
CA ASN A 6 46.51 -15.65 10.74
C ASN A 6 46.01 -15.69 12.18
N ILE A 7 45.87 -16.89 12.74
CA ILE A 7 45.55 -17.10 14.15
C ILE A 7 46.87 -17.29 14.89
N SER A 8 47.25 -16.32 15.72
CA SER A 8 48.33 -16.47 16.68
C SER A 8 47.86 -17.37 17.84
N THR A 9 48.63 -18.40 18.13
CA THR A 9 48.42 -19.29 19.29
C THR A 9 48.62 -18.51 20.59
N LEU A 10 47.56 -18.35 21.37
CA LEU A 10 47.62 -17.93 22.77
C LEU A 10 47.65 -19.17 23.65
N ASN A 11 48.74 -19.31 24.42
CA ASN A 11 48.84 -20.28 25.51
C ASN A 11 47.85 -19.92 26.64
N ASP A 12 47.28 -20.97 27.22
CA ASP A 12 46.66 -21.05 28.55
C ASP A 12 45.55 -20.03 28.91
N ALA A 13 44.35 -20.24 28.34
CA ALA A 13 43.08 -19.94 29.01
C ALA A 13 41.96 -20.87 28.51
N ILE A 14 41.17 -21.39 29.46
CA ILE A 14 40.12 -22.39 29.25
C ILE A 14 38.98 -21.82 28.37
N VAL A 15 38.83 -22.47 27.23
CA VAL A 15 37.90 -22.27 26.12
C VAL A 15 36.43 -22.33 26.57
N PRO A 16 35.50 -21.57 25.93
CA PRO A 16 34.63 -22.27 24.98
C PRO A 16 34.93 -21.83 23.54
N ASN A 17 35.15 -22.79 22.65
CA ASN A 17 35.74 -22.66 21.31
C ASN A 17 34.61 -22.34 20.32
N ALA A 18 33.74 -21.42 20.73
CA ALA A 18 32.50 -21.13 20.01
C ALA A 18 32.67 -19.86 19.18
N ILE A 19 32.36 -19.97 17.90
CA ILE A 19 32.33 -18.85 16.96
C ILE A 19 30.90 -18.29 16.97
N HIS A 20 30.75 -17.00 17.19
CA HIS A 20 29.45 -16.33 17.21
C HIS A 20 29.22 -15.61 15.88
N ILE A 21 28.18 -16.01 15.16
CA ILE A 21 27.82 -15.44 13.85
C ILE A 21 26.48 -14.70 13.98
N TYR A 22 26.51 -13.40 13.76
CA TYR A 22 25.33 -12.53 13.77
C TYR A 22 24.81 -12.36 12.35
N ILE A 23 23.60 -12.83 12.09
CA ILE A 23 22.97 -12.78 10.77
C ILE A 23 21.96 -11.64 10.78
N LEU A 24 22.19 -10.63 9.93
CA LEU A 24 21.21 -9.59 9.66
C LEU A 24 20.26 -10.05 8.56
N VAL A 25 18.98 -10.17 8.89
CA VAL A 25 17.91 -10.53 7.95
C VAL A 25 17.02 -9.30 7.74
N PRO A 26 17.19 -8.58 6.62
CA PRO A 26 16.39 -7.39 6.36
C PRO A 26 14.92 -7.79 6.16
N GLY A 27 14.01 -6.93 6.60
CA GLY A 27 12.62 -6.97 6.17
C GLY A 27 12.42 -6.33 4.81
N THR A 28 11.32 -5.62 4.62
CA THR A 28 11.06 -4.83 3.41
C THR A 28 11.03 -3.35 3.79
N THR A 29 11.86 -2.50 3.15
CA THR A 29 11.82 -1.02 3.35
C THR A 29 10.73 -0.42 2.51
N ASP A 30 10.47 -1.10 1.40
CA ASP A 30 9.55 -0.74 0.36
C ASP A 30 8.97 -2.08 -0.04
N PRO A 31 7.76 -2.43 0.42
CA PRO A 31 7.07 -3.57 -0.15
C PRO A 31 7.29 -3.49 -1.66
N ILE A 32 7.61 -4.61 -2.32
CA ILE A 32 7.45 -4.67 -3.79
C ILE A 32 5.97 -4.42 -4.16
N ASN A 33 5.08 -4.11 -3.21
CA ASN A 33 3.72 -3.65 -3.39
C ASN A 33 3.53 -2.13 -3.14
N SER A 34 4.59 -1.35 -2.87
CA SER A 34 4.49 0.06 -2.45
C SER A 34 4.83 1.05 -3.56
N PHE A 35 4.02 2.11 -3.61
CA PHE A 35 3.94 3.11 -4.68
C PHE A 35 5.11 4.12 -4.73
N THR A 36 6.03 4.10 -3.76
CA THR A 36 6.94 5.24 -3.49
C THR A 36 8.30 5.18 -4.18
N ASN A 37 8.63 4.08 -4.86
CA ASN A 37 10.01 3.80 -5.28
C ASN A 37 10.23 3.87 -6.78
N ILE A 38 10.12 5.09 -7.29
CA ILE A 38 10.30 5.40 -8.68
C ILE A 38 11.77 5.76 -8.91
N GLN A 39 12.52 4.87 -9.57
CA GLN A 39 13.92 5.13 -9.91
C GLN A 39 14.03 6.10 -11.08
N LEU A 40 14.77 7.18 -10.87
CA LEU A 40 15.15 8.12 -11.91
C LEU A 40 16.55 7.77 -12.42
N ASN A 41 16.73 7.90 -13.72
CA ASN A 41 18.05 7.95 -14.33
C ASN A 41 18.82 9.11 -13.67
N PRO A 42 20.00 8.86 -13.06
CA PRO A 42 20.75 9.89 -12.34
C PRO A 42 21.09 11.11 -13.20
N ASP A 43 21.34 10.89 -14.48
CA ASP A 43 21.83 11.89 -15.42
C ASP A 43 20.70 12.71 -16.03
N THR A 44 19.58 12.07 -16.35
CA THR A 44 18.45 12.73 -17.04
C THR A 44 17.30 13.07 -16.10
N GLN A 45 17.33 12.59 -14.85
CA GLN A 45 16.22 12.68 -13.89
C GLN A 45 14.89 12.13 -14.46
N THR A 46 14.95 11.34 -15.54
CA THR A 46 13.78 10.68 -16.14
C THR A 46 13.60 9.31 -15.51
N ARG A 47 12.35 8.87 -15.30
CA ARG A 47 12.06 7.53 -14.78
C ARG A 47 12.69 6.43 -15.66
N LEU A 48 13.31 5.43 -15.05
CA LEU A 48 13.86 4.24 -15.73
C LEU A 48 12.74 3.26 -16.13
N SER A 49 12.86 2.59 -17.29
CA SER A 49 11.92 1.54 -17.74
C SER A 49 12.19 0.16 -17.12
N TYR A 50 11.27 -0.81 -17.21
CA TYR A 50 11.38 -2.17 -16.63
C TYR A 50 12.65 -2.91 -17.01
N ALA A 51 13.04 -2.81 -18.28
CA ALA A 51 14.25 -3.44 -18.78
C ALA A 51 15.53 -2.75 -18.27
N GLU A 52 15.45 -1.47 -17.90
CA GLU A 52 16.56 -0.65 -17.42
C GLU A 52 16.67 -0.66 -15.89
N THR A 53 15.55 -0.82 -15.20
CA THR A 53 15.50 -1.00 -13.75
C THR A 53 15.97 -2.41 -13.41
N THR A 54 16.99 -2.50 -12.58
CA THR A 54 17.35 -3.75 -11.91
C THR A 54 16.58 -3.91 -10.59
N HIS A 55 15.37 -3.31 -10.50
CA HIS A 55 14.69 -3.04 -9.24
C HIS A 55 14.56 -4.30 -8.41
N ARG A 56 15.25 -4.24 -7.28
CA ARG A 56 15.25 -5.21 -6.21
C ARG A 56 14.92 -4.36 -4.99
N SER A 57 13.93 -4.77 -4.20
CA SER A 57 13.72 -4.18 -2.86
C SER A 57 15.07 -4.00 -2.16
N ASN A 58 15.24 -2.96 -1.33
CA ASN A 58 16.51 -2.78 -0.60
C ASN A 58 16.84 -4.02 0.26
N SER A 59 15.84 -4.87 0.54
CA SER A 59 16.02 -6.20 1.13
C SER A 59 16.93 -7.13 0.33
N TYR A 60 17.20 -6.89 -0.95
CA TYR A 60 18.17 -7.63 -1.76
C TYR A 60 19.60 -7.06 -1.65
N GLN A 61 19.73 -5.78 -1.31
CA GLN A 61 21.02 -5.14 -1.10
C GLN A 61 21.35 -5.23 0.38
N SER A 62 22.22 -6.18 0.72
CA SER A 62 22.47 -6.55 2.10
C SER A 62 23.29 -5.51 2.90
N ILE A 63 23.72 -4.41 2.26
CA ILE A 63 24.58 -3.34 2.80
C ILE A 63 23.85 -1.99 2.66
N SER A 64 23.91 -1.14 3.71
CA SER A 64 23.56 0.30 3.87
C SER A 64 22.23 0.85 3.32
N GLN A 65 21.59 0.23 2.33
CA GLN A 65 20.34 0.72 1.74
C GLN A 65 19.11 0.33 2.57
N TYR A 66 19.19 -0.80 3.29
CA TYR A 66 18.12 -1.25 4.17
C TYR A 66 18.30 -0.81 5.62
N TRP A 67 19.45 -1.18 6.18
CA TRP A 67 19.85 -0.80 7.53
C TRP A 67 20.43 0.60 7.46
N ASP A 68 19.99 1.47 8.36
CA ASP A 68 20.55 2.81 8.45
C ASP A 68 22.06 2.72 8.68
N ASP A 69 22.81 3.66 8.09
CA ASP A 69 24.26 3.73 8.19
C ASP A 69 24.72 3.67 9.64
N LYS A 70 24.01 4.34 10.56
CA LYS A 70 24.36 4.35 11.98
C LYS A 70 24.20 2.97 12.60
N PHE A 71 23.07 2.29 12.38
CA PHE A 71 22.84 0.92 12.85
C PHE A 71 23.93 -0.04 12.33
N TYR A 72 24.24 0.06 11.04
CA TYR A 72 25.24 -0.81 10.41
C TYR A 72 26.64 -0.57 10.98
N GLN A 73 27.04 0.70 11.17
CA GLN A 73 28.32 1.01 11.83
C GLN A 73 28.37 0.51 13.28
N ASP A 74 27.27 0.58 14.03
CA ASP A 74 27.23 0.07 15.40
C ASP A 74 27.49 -1.44 15.45
N MET A 75 26.90 -2.21 14.53
CA MET A 75 27.17 -3.65 14.41
C MET A 75 28.61 -3.96 14.00
N LEU A 76 29.21 -3.17 13.10
CA LEU A 76 30.62 -3.30 12.72
C LEU A 76 31.57 -2.96 13.88
N ASP A 77 31.21 -1.98 14.69
CA ASP A 77 32.00 -1.61 15.86
C ASP A 77 31.94 -2.70 16.94
N LEU A 78 30.81 -3.39 17.10
CA LEU A 78 30.74 -4.60 17.93
C LEU A 78 31.66 -5.72 17.41
N GLU A 79 31.67 -5.98 16.10
CA GLU A 79 32.58 -6.98 15.50
C GLU A 79 34.05 -6.66 15.76
N LYS A 80 34.45 -5.39 15.68
CA LYS A 80 35.83 -4.96 15.98
C LYS A 80 36.20 -5.11 17.46
N ASN A 81 35.24 -4.90 18.35
CA ASN A 81 35.48 -4.81 19.80
C ASN A 81 35.28 -6.14 20.53
N MET A 82 34.67 -7.15 19.89
CA MET A 82 34.35 -8.44 20.52
C MET A 82 35.08 -9.61 19.86
N ASN A 83 35.82 -10.37 20.67
CA ASN A 83 36.47 -11.60 20.20
C ASN A 83 35.42 -12.65 19.79
N ASN A 84 35.66 -13.34 18.67
CA ASN A 84 34.78 -14.37 18.10
C ASN A 84 33.39 -13.89 17.62
N PHE A 85 33.20 -12.59 17.42
CA PHE A 85 32.02 -12.03 16.75
C PHE A 85 32.27 -11.99 15.23
N ILE A 86 31.33 -12.49 14.43
CA ILE A 86 31.35 -12.39 12.97
C ILE A 86 30.01 -11.83 12.52
N LEU A 87 30.02 -10.72 11.79
CA LEU A 87 28.84 -10.18 11.14
C LEU A 87 28.62 -10.87 9.78
N PHE A 88 27.45 -11.46 9.59
CA PHE A 88 26.97 -11.95 8.30
C PHE A 88 25.87 -11.02 7.78
N ASP A 89 26.28 -10.11 6.91
CA ASP A 89 25.48 -9.09 6.28
C ASP A 89 25.33 -9.34 4.77
N LYS A 90 25.47 -10.60 4.32
CA LYS A 90 25.47 -10.96 2.89
C LYS A 90 24.19 -11.67 2.46
N PHE A 91 23.10 -11.40 3.17
CA PHE A 91 21.79 -11.96 2.88
C PHE A 91 20.83 -10.89 2.34
N GLY A 92 20.13 -11.26 1.29
CA GLY A 92 19.00 -10.49 0.79
C GLY A 92 17.97 -11.40 0.14
N TRP A 93 16.73 -10.94 0.10
CA TRP A 93 15.58 -11.69 -0.41
C TRP A 93 14.56 -10.74 -1.04
N SER A 94 13.47 -11.28 -1.61
CA SER A 94 12.51 -10.48 -2.35
C SER A 94 11.90 -9.34 -1.55
N GLY A 95 11.63 -9.55 -0.25
CA GLY A 95 10.83 -8.59 0.51
C GLY A 95 9.37 -8.53 0.03
N ASP A 96 8.96 -9.53 -0.75
CA ASP A 96 7.56 -9.77 -1.13
C ASP A 96 6.82 -10.41 0.04
N ASN A 97 5.56 -10.02 0.21
CA ASN A 97 4.70 -10.46 1.29
C ASN A 97 4.06 -11.84 1.06
N CYS A 98 4.31 -12.51 -0.07
CA CYS A 98 3.78 -13.87 -0.27
C CYS A 98 4.47 -14.94 0.60
N VAL A 99 3.69 -15.96 0.98
CA VAL A 99 4.11 -17.02 1.91
C VAL A 99 5.32 -17.79 1.36
N SER A 100 5.24 -18.20 0.09
CA SER A 100 6.30 -18.98 -0.56
C SER A 100 7.63 -18.26 -0.61
N ASN A 101 7.64 -16.92 -0.70
CA ASN A 101 8.88 -16.15 -0.77
C ASN A 101 9.61 -16.12 0.58
N ARG A 102 8.88 -16.01 1.70
CA ARG A 102 9.48 -16.11 3.03
C ARG A 102 10.04 -17.51 3.29
N GLU A 103 9.29 -18.56 2.94
CA GLU A 103 9.75 -19.95 3.06
C GLU A 103 11.01 -20.21 2.22
N THR A 104 11.00 -19.71 0.99
CA THR A 104 12.12 -19.81 0.06
C THR A 104 13.35 -19.09 0.59
N ALA A 105 13.19 -17.87 1.11
CA ALA A 105 14.26 -17.07 1.67
C ALA A 105 14.91 -17.78 2.88
N GLY A 106 14.10 -18.34 3.79
CA GLY A 106 14.61 -19.10 4.94
C GLY A 106 15.40 -20.33 4.52
N LYS A 107 14.89 -21.09 3.55
CA LYS A 107 15.59 -22.25 2.97
C LYS A 107 16.91 -21.85 2.30
N TYR A 108 16.87 -20.79 1.49
CA TYR A 108 18.05 -20.28 0.79
C TYR A 108 19.16 -19.86 1.76
N LEU A 109 18.81 -19.13 2.83
CA LEU A 109 19.76 -18.68 3.84
C LEU A 109 20.51 -19.86 4.46
N VAL A 110 19.79 -20.86 4.97
CA VAL A 110 20.40 -22.05 5.61
C VAL A 110 21.33 -22.78 4.66
N ARG A 111 20.86 -23.05 3.43
CA ARG A 111 21.65 -23.78 2.43
C ARG A 111 22.91 -23.01 2.04
N ARG A 112 22.82 -21.69 1.86
CA ARG A 112 23.98 -20.84 1.55
C ARG A 112 25.05 -20.88 2.65
N LEU A 113 24.67 -21.01 3.91
CA LEU A 113 25.62 -21.06 5.03
C LEU A 113 26.47 -22.34 5.02
N CYS A 114 25.90 -23.50 4.66
CA CYS A 114 26.55 -24.80 4.90
C CYS A 114 26.60 -25.78 3.70
N MET A 115 26.05 -25.43 2.54
CA MET A 115 25.99 -26.32 1.38
C MET A 115 26.79 -25.80 0.18
N LYS A 116 27.44 -26.74 -0.49
CA LYS A 116 27.86 -26.60 -1.88
C LYS A 116 26.64 -26.82 -2.79
N ASP A 117 26.48 -25.97 -3.77
CA ASP A 117 25.52 -26.13 -4.85
C ASP A 117 26.17 -25.76 -6.19
N GLN A 118 25.40 -25.66 -7.28
CA GLN A 118 25.94 -25.34 -8.60
C GLN A 118 26.32 -23.84 -8.77
N TYR A 119 25.86 -22.97 -7.88
CA TYR A 119 26.16 -21.53 -7.86
C TYR A 119 27.21 -21.18 -6.80
N ASN A 120 27.30 -21.99 -5.75
CA ASN A 120 28.26 -21.86 -4.66
C ASN A 120 29.16 -23.09 -4.66
N THR A 121 30.43 -22.92 -5.03
CA THR A 121 31.42 -24.01 -5.03
C THR A 121 31.66 -24.64 -3.66
N GLN A 122 31.22 -23.97 -2.58
CA GLN A 122 31.19 -24.42 -1.19
C GLN A 122 30.18 -23.60 -0.38
N GLY A 123 29.72 -24.11 0.78
CA GLY A 123 28.95 -23.32 1.73
C GLY A 123 29.78 -22.17 2.29
N TYR A 124 29.13 -21.04 2.61
CA TYR A 124 29.84 -19.83 3.05
C TYR A 124 30.73 -20.07 4.28
N TYR A 125 30.27 -20.92 5.21
CA TYR A 125 31.00 -21.33 6.41
C TYR A 125 31.42 -22.80 6.38
N GLU A 126 31.68 -23.37 5.20
CA GLU A 126 32.11 -24.77 5.03
C GLU A 126 33.30 -25.13 5.94
N GLY A 127 34.28 -24.24 6.07
CA GLY A 127 35.47 -24.43 6.91
C GLY A 127 35.19 -24.49 8.43
N LEU A 128 33.97 -24.18 8.87
CA LEU A 128 33.57 -24.14 10.27
C LEU A 128 32.70 -25.33 10.69
N LYS A 129 32.42 -26.30 9.80
CA LYS A 129 31.50 -27.43 10.08
C LYS A 129 31.86 -28.24 11.34
N GLU A 130 33.16 -28.41 11.59
CA GLU A 130 33.66 -29.16 12.75
C GLU A 130 33.79 -28.32 14.03
N LYS A 131 33.59 -26.99 13.94
CA LYS A 131 33.66 -26.05 15.05
C LYS A 131 32.31 -25.89 15.71
N THR A 132 32.31 -25.50 16.98
CA THR A 132 31.10 -25.03 17.66
C THR A 132 30.78 -23.65 17.12
N VAL A 133 29.59 -23.48 16.56
CA VAL A 133 29.13 -22.21 16.00
C VAL A 133 27.79 -21.86 16.61
N TYR A 134 27.68 -20.65 17.12
CA TYR A 134 26.45 -20.08 17.63
C TYR A 134 25.95 -18.99 16.70
N PHE A 135 24.74 -19.19 16.17
CA PHE A 135 24.06 -18.21 15.33
C PHE A 135 23.19 -17.30 16.19
N HIS A 136 23.28 -16.01 15.91
CA HIS A 136 22.47 -14.95 16.51
C HIS A 136 21.70 -14.29 15.38
N LEU A 137 20.38 -14.50 15.35
CA LEU A 137 19.55 -14.11 14.22
C LEU A 137 18.88 -12.77 14.53
N VAL A 138 19.12 -11.75 13.70
CA VAL A 138 18.53 -10.42 13.86
C VAL A 138 17.63 -10.15 12.67
N GLY A 139 16.32 -10.16 12.90
CA GLY A 139 15.33 -10.00 11.83
C GLY A 139 14.55 -8.72 12.04
N HIS A 140 14.51 -7.86 11.03
CA HIS A 140 13.63 -6.70 11.04
C HIS A 140 12.34 -6.99 10.26
N SER A 141 11.18 -6.54 10.75
CA SER A 141 9.90 -6.70 10.04
C SER A 141 9.67 -8.16 9.63
N HIS A 142 9.24 -8.41 8.40
CA HIS A 142 9.11 -9.75 7.81
C HIS A 142 10.41 -10.56 7.73
N GLY A 143 11.58 -9.93 7.88
CA GLY A 143 12.86 -10.64 8.06
C GLY A 143 12.86 -11.53 9.30
N GLY A 144 12.09 -11.18 10.34
CA GLY A 144 11.84 -12.05 11.49
C GLY A 144 11.05 -13.32 11.11
N ASN A 145 10.10 -13.23 10.19
CA ASN A 145 9.40 -14.42 9.68
C ASN A 145 10.32 -15.29 8.81
N VAL A 146 11.25 -14.70 8.05
CA VAL A 146 12.29 -15.44 7.32
C VAL A 146 13.22 -16.20 8.28
N ILE A 147 13.56 -15.60 9.43
CA ILE A 147 14.27 -16.30 10.52
C ILE A 147 13.49 -17.53 10.97
N ASN A 148 12.18 -17.39 11.19
CA ASN A 148 11.35 -18.52 11.59
C ASN A 148 11.37 -19.65 10.53
N GLU A 149 11.30 -19.31 9.24
CA GLU A 149 11.45 -20.30 8.15
C GLU A 149 12.84 -20.93 8.10
N MET A 150 13.89 -20.15 8.38
CA MET A 150 15.25 -20.68 8.56
C MET A 150 15.31 -21.73 9.68
N THR A 151 14.62 -21.53 10.81
CA THR A 151 14.59 -22.54 11.88
C THR A 151 13.97 -23.87 11.44
N LYS A 152 12.94 -23.82 10.58
CA LYS A 152 12.32 -25.02 10.01
C LYS A 152 13.27 -25.75 9.07
N GLU A 153 13.99 -25.04 8.20
CA GLU A 153 14.98 -25.66 7.31
C GLU A 153 16.16 -26.23 8.10
N ILE A 154 16.64 -25.58 9.18
CA ILE A 154 17.67 -26.16 10.06
C ILE A 154 17.20 -27.49 10.65
N ASP A 155 15.94 -27.54 11.12
CA ASP A 155 15.37 -28.73 11.72
C ASP A 155 15.23 -29.88 10.71
N SER A 156 14.85 -29.57 9.46
CA SER A 156 14.64 -30.57 8.40
C SER A 156 15.94 -31.02 7.71
N LEU A 157 16.92 -30.13 7.55
CA LEU A 157 18.11 -30.37 6.74
C LEU A 157 19.11 -31.29 7.45
N ALA A 158 19.44 -32.42 6.83
CA ALA A 158 20.37 -33.41 7.40
C ALA A 158 21.82 -32.91 7.42
N GLN A 159 22.19 -32.05 6.47
CA GLN A 159 23.53 -31.49 6.29
C GLN A 159 23.84 -30.34 7.25
N TRP A 160 22.86 -29.88 8.04
CA TRP A 160 23.10 -28.87 9.07
C TRP A 160 24.09 -29.42 10.12
N PRO A 161 25.24 -28.77 10.36
CA PRO A 161 26.25 -29.33 11.25
C PRO A 161 25.76 -29.49 12.69
N GLN A 162 26.04 -30.62 13.31
CA GLN A 162 25.49 -30.94 14.65
C GLN A 162 25.90 -29.96 15.75
N LYS A 163 27.11 -29.39 15.65
CA LYS A 163 27.68 -28.42 16.61
C LYS A 163 27.22 -26.99 16.37
N TRP A 164 26.43 -26.75 15.32
CA TRP A 164 25.90 -25.44 14.99
C TRP A 164 24.52 -25.27 15.61
N LYS A 165 24.34 -24.22 16.41
CA LYS A 165 23.09 -23.95 17.13
C LYS A 165 22.72 -22.47 17.05
N VAL A 166 21.42 -22.17 17.09
CA VAL A 166 20.93 -20.81 17.31
C VAL A 166 20.98 -20.52 18.81
N LYS A 167 21.64 -19.41 19.21
CA LYS A 167 21.77 -18.97 20.60
C LYS A 167 20.97 -17.70 20.90
N SER A 168 20.60 -16.92 19.89
CA SER A 168 19.56 -15.92 20.08
C SER A 168 18.76 -15.61 18.83
N ILE A 169 17.55 -15.10 19.05
CA ILE A 169 16.78 -14.37 18.05
C ILE A 169 16.50 -12.97 18.58
N ILE A 170 16.67 -11.98 17.73
CA ILE A 170 16.31 -10.58 17.99
C ILE A 170 15.30 -10.19 16.91
N TYR A 171 14.04 -10.04 17.29
CA TYR A 171 12.99 -9.52 16.44
C TYR A 171 12.93 -8.01 16.60
N LEU A 172 13.16 -7.28 15.50
CA LEU A 172 13.03 -5.84 15.43
C LEU A 172 11.80 -5.52 14.61
N SER A 173 10.76 -4.96 15.22
CA SER A 173 9.58 -4.55 14.47
C SER A 173 8.88 -5.69 13.68
N THR A 174 8.97 -6.96 14.13
CA THR A 174 8.40 -8.12 13.40
C THR A 174 6.90 -8.29 13.70
N PRO A 175 6.04 -8.49 12.69
CA PRO A 175 4.68 -9.01 12.87
C PRO A 175 4.69 -10.54 12.96
N PHE A 176 3.94 -11.11 13.92
CA PHE A 176 3.84 -12.56 14.12
C PHE A 176 2.48 -13.08 13.68
N PHE A 177 2.51 -14.10 12.84
CA PHE A 177 1.33 -14.77 12.29
C PHE A 177 0.72 -15.76 13.29
N ASN A 178 -0.59 -15.99 13.20
CA ASN A 178 -1.28 -17.02 14.00
C ASN A 178 -0.91 -18.45 13.58
N LYS A 179 -0.75 -18.71 12.28
CA LYS A 179 -0.54 -20.07 11.73
C LYS A 179 0.70 -20.16 10.86
N LEU A 180 0.97 -19.12 10.07
CA LEU A 180 2.09 -19.08 9.14
C LEU A 180 3.37 -18.77 9.88
N HIS A 181 4.50 -19.13 9.26
CA HIS A 181 5.82 -18.67 9.71
C HIS A 181 6.13 -18.85 11.21
N GLN A 182 5.59 -19.91 11.82
CA GLN A 182 5.89 -20.27 13.21
C GLN A 182 7.34 -20.68 13.37
N VAL A 183 7.97 -20.30 14.48
CA VAL A 183 9.31 -20.74 14.84
C VAL A 183 9.35 -22.24 15.17
N LYS A 184 10.42 -22.92 14.77
CA LYS A 184 10.62 -24.35 15.05
C LYS A 184 11.64 -24.54 16.18
N VAL A 185 11.17 -24.65 17.41
CA VAL A 185 12.03 -24.79 18.59
C VAL A 185 12.34 -26.25 18.89
N THR A 186 13.55 -26.70 18.52
CA THR A 186 14.05 -28.05 18.87
C THR A 186 15.49 -27.97 19.39
N PRO A 187 15.97 -28.99 20.13
CA PRO A 187 17.38 -29.09 20.51
C PRO A 187 18.32 -29.25 19.31
N LYS A 188 17.80 -29.62 18.12
CA LYS A 188 18.58 -29.64 16.88
C LYS A 188 18.89 -28.21 16.43
N VAL A 189 17.91 -27.32 16.50
CA VAL A 189 18.02 -25.92 16.06
C VAL A 189 18.69 -25.05 17.12
N PHE A 190 18.21 -25.07 18.36
CA PHE A 190 18.58 -24.10 19.39
C PHE A 190 19.53 -24.68 20.43
N HIS A 191 20.39 -23.80 20.96
CA HIS A 191 21.16 -24.09 22.16
C HIS A 191 20.25 -24.12 23.39
N LYS A 192 20.57 -24.92 24.40
CA LYS A 192 19.78 -25.03 25.65
C LYS A 192 19.65 -23.68 26.37
N GLU A 193 20.60 -22.78 26.19
CA GLU A 193 20.65 -21.43 26.79
C GLU A 193 20.27 -20.33 25.81
N ALA A 194 19.62 -20.69 24.69
CA ALA A 194 19.17 -19.68 23.74
C ALA A 194 18.18 -18.71 24.38
N SER A 195 18.20 -17.45 23.96
CA SER A 195 17.32 -16.38 24.46
C SER A 195 16.72 -15.60 23.30
N VAL A 196 15.56 -14.98 23.51
CA VAL A 196 14.84 -14.23 22.48
C VAL A 196 14.62 -12.80 22.98
N LEU A 197 14.92 -11.82 22.13
CA LEU A 197 14.56 -10.43 22.35
C LEU A 197 13.54 -10.00 21.29
N HIS A 198 12.45 -9.39 21.73
CA HIS A 198 11.46 -8.79 20.86
C HIS A 198 11.38 -7.28 21.13
N VAL A 199 11.60 -6.49 20.08
CA VAL A 199 11.54 -5.04 20.10
C VAL A 199 10.32 -4.58 19.30
N TYR A 200 9.49 -3.71 19.89
CA TYR A 200 8.28 -3.20 19.24
C TYR A 200 8.04 -1.71 19.46
N ASN A 201 7.23 -1.15 18.59
CA ASN A 201 6.74 0.23 18.66
C ASN A 201 5.22 0.22 18.41
N ASP A 202 4.42 0.78 19.32
CA ASP A 202 2.96 0.81 19.20
C ASP A 202 2.47 1.62 17.99
N TYR A 203 3.31 2.52 17.46
CA TYR A 203 3.02 3.28 16.25
C TYR A 203 3.43 2.56 14.96
N ASP A 204 4.14 1.44 15.04
CA ASP A 204 4.56 0.67 13.86
C ASP A 204 3.35 -0.06 13.28
N LEU A 205 2.80 0.47 12.19
CA LEU A 205 1.73 -0.23 11.50
C LEU A 205 2.21 -1.56 10.97
N THR A 206 3.45 -1.72 10.53
CA THR A 206 3.85 -3.01 9.96
C THR A 206 3.77 -4.16 10.98
N GLN A 207 3.99 -3.85 12.27
CA GLN A 207 3.77 -4.79 13.37
C GLN A 207 2.31 -4.98 13.76
N ASN A 208 1.54 -3.88 13.74
CA ASN A 208 0.14 -3.86 14.18
C ASN A 208 -0.86 -4.21 13.06
N PHE A 209 -0.41 -4.09 11.82
CA PHE A 209 -1.15 -4.01 10.56
C PHE A 209 -0.16 -4.15 9.38
N LEU A 210 0.28 -5.37 9.10
CA LEU A 210 0.78 -5.85 7.78
C LEU A 210 1.17 -7.32 7.93
N ALA A 211 0.27 -8.13 8.45
CA ALA A 211 0.00 -9.31 7.65
C ALA A 211 -1.46 -9.66 7.75
N ASP A 212 -2.17 -9.36 6.67
CA ASP A 212 -3.43 -10.05 6.49
C ASP A 212 -3.83 -10.33 5.05
N PHE A 213 -3.11 -9.78 4.07
CA PHE A 213 -3.19 -10.32 2.73
C PHE A 213 -1.78 -10.51 2.20
N SER A 214 -1.38 -11.76 2.03
CA SER A 214 -0.27 -12.10 1.15
C SER A 214 -0.70 -11.76 -0.29
N LEU A 215 -0.54 -10.49 -0.68
CA LEU A 215 -0.78 -10.02 -2.03
C LEU A 215 0.49 -10.24 -2.84
N PHE A 216 0.40 -10.91 -3.99
CA PHE A 216 1.57 -10.97 -4.87
C PHE A 216 1.80 -9.60 -5.52
N ASP A 217 3.09 -9.29 -5.71
CA ASP A 217 3.68 -8.08 -6.29
C ASP A 217 2.72 -7.13 -7.06
N LEU A 218 2.20 -6.11 -6.35
CA LEU A 218 1.37 -5.03 -6.87
C LEU A 218 2.22 -3.91 -7.53
N SER A 219 3.50 -3.73 -7.20
CA SER A 219 4.31 -2.71 -7.88
C SER A 219 4.61 -3.11 -9.31
N LEU A 220 4.73 -4.40 -9.60
CA LEU A 220 4.88 -4.89 -10.97
C LEU A 220 3.66 -4.53 -11.81
N ILE A 221 2.47 -4.59 -11.21
CA ILE A 221 1.21 -4.21 -11.84
C ILE A 221 1.24 -2.72 -12.18
N GLN A 222 1.53 -1.87 -11.18
CA GLN A 222 1.65 -0.44 -11.39
C GLN A 222 2.66 -0.12 -12.49
N LYS A 223 3.82 -0.77 -12.48
CA LYS A 223 4.88 -0.51 -13.44
C LYS A 223 4.53 -0.96 -14.85
N VAL A 224 3.86 -2.10 -15.00
CA VAL A 224 3.26 -2.51 -16.28
C VAL A 224 2.26 -1.43 -16.72
N LEU A 225 1.41 -0.92 -15.84
CA LEU A 225 0.46 0.14 -16.17
C LEU A 225 1.16 1.47 -16.49
N GLU A 226 2.24 1.84 -15.80
CA GLU A 226 3.01 3.07 -16.02
C GLU A 226 3.82 3.02 -17.32
N GLU A 227 4.49 1.91 -17.61
CA GLU A 227 5.25 1.71 -18.86
C GLU A 227 4.36 1.63 -20.08
N LYS A 228 3.18 1.07 -19.89
CA LYS A 228 2.13 1.09 -20.89
C LYS A 228 1.40 2.42 -20.91
N ARG A 229 1.75 3.37 -20.02
CA ARG A 229 1.19 4.74 -19.88
C ARG A 229 -0.31 4.76 -19.68
N VAL A 230 -0.81 3.71 -19.06
CA VAL A 230 -2.20 3.52 -18.72
C VAL A 230 -2.57 4.31 -17.45
N LEU A 231 -1.65 4.37 -16.50
CA LEU A 231 -1.79 5.14 -15.27
C LEU A 231 -0.60 6.07 -15.16
N THR A 232 -0.71 7.28 -15.68
CA THR A 232 0.00 8.40 -15.05
C THR A 232 -0.74 8.70 -13.74
N ILE A 233 -0.54 7.88 -12.71
CA ILE A 233 -0.62 8.42 -11.36
C ILE A 233 0.47 9.49 -11.38
N ARG A 234 0.06 10.76 -11.46
CA ARG A 234 0.95 11.91 -11.27
C ARG A 234 1.44 11.90 -9.83
N GLY A 235 2.23 10.89 -9.47
CA GLY A 235 3.15 10.90 -8.36
C GLY A 235 4.33 11.78 -8.75
N THR A 236 4.07 13.07 -8.93
CA THR A 236 4.98 14.01 -8.31
C THR A 236 4.62 13.95 -6.84
N THR A 237 5.58 13.57 -6.02
CA THR A 237 5.65 13.87 -4.59
C THR A 237 4.89 15.17 -4.26
N PRO A 238 4.26 15.29 -3.08
CA PRO A 238 3.68 16.55 -2.62
C PRO A 238 4.82 17.58 -2.45
N THR A 239 5.23 18.18 -3.56
CA THR A 239 5.86 19.49 -3.56
C THR A 239 4.70 20.45 -3.79
N ASN A 240 4.59 21.41 -2.89
CA ASN A 240 3.49 22.36 -2.68
C ASN A 240 3.08 23.22 -3.92
N GLU A 241 3.53 22.87 -5.12
CA GLU A 241 3.17 23.48 -6.40
C GLU A 241 2.42 22.53 -7.36
N ALA A 242 2.49 21.21 -7.18
CA ALA A 242 1.80 20.24 -8.06
C ALA A 242 0.29 20.10 -7.77
N ASP A 243 -0.14 20.44 -6.55
CA ASP A 243 -1.55 20.45 -6.15
C ASP A 243 -2.39 21.38 -7.03
N LYS A 244 -1.81 22.52 -7.45
CA LYS A 244 -2.52 23.54 -8.25
C LYS A 244 -2.88 23.10 -9.67
N LYS A 245 -2.28 22.04 -10.22
CA LYS A 245 -2.57 21.56 -11.58
C LYS A 245 -3.40 20.28 -11.63
N GLY A 246 -3.45 19.49 -10.55
CA GLY A 246 -4.39 18.38 -10.39
C GLY A 246 -5.79 18.85 -9.98
N GLU A 247 -5.87 19.94 -9.22
CA GLU A 247 -7.12 20.64 -8.87
C GLU A 247 -7.86 21.23 -10.09
N LEU A 248 -7.17 21.40 -11.23
CA LEU A 248 -7.74 22.04 -12.42
C LEU A 248 -8.85 21.24 -13.11
N ILE A 249 -8.90 19.90 -12.94
CA ILE A 249 -9.92 19.08 -13.59
C ILE A 249 -11.14 18.88 -12.68
N GLN A 250 -10.95 18.65 -11.37
CA GLN A 250 -12.08 18.32 -10.48
C GLN A 250 -12.73 19.54 -9.81
N GLU A 251 -11.95 20.50 -9.32
CA GLU A 251 -12.52 21.68 -8.65
C GLU A 251 -12.89 22.76 -9.67
N GLY A 252 -12.07 22.93 -10.71
CA GLY A 252 -12.33 23.90 -11.79
C GLY A 252 -13.59 23.62 -12.60
N LEU A 253 -13.82 22.39 -13.07
CA LEU A 253 -14.98 22.07 -13.92
C LEU A 253 -16.29 21.99 -13.14
N ILE A 254 -16.29 21.39 -11.95
CA ILE A 254 -17.48 21.30 -11.09
C ILE A 254 -17.86 22.67 -10.57
N ASP A 255 -16.91 23.50 -10.09
CA ASP A 255 -17.23 24.86 -9.65
C ASP A 255 -17.57 25.79 -10.82
N GLN A 256 -17.02 25.59 -12.02
CA GLN A 256 -17.44 26.34 -13.20
C GLN A 256 -18.84 25.94 -13.66
N ALA A 257 -19.17 24.65 -13.67
CA ALA A 257 -20.52 24.17 -13.96
C ALA A 257 -21.50 24.69 -12.90
N LYS A 258 -21.15 24.57 -11.62
CA LYS A 258 -21.92 25.08 -10.48
C LYS A 258 -22.11 26.59 -10.57
N LYS A 259 -21.06 27.40 -10.75
CA LYS A 259 -21.17 28.86 -10.89
C LYS A 259 -21.98 29.28 -12.11
N ALA A 260 -21.86 28.56 -13.23
CA ALA A 260 -22.66 28.83 -14.41
C ALA A 260 -24.14 28.49 -14.18
N LEU A 261 -24.43 27.43 -13.45
CA LEU A 261 -25.80 27.03 -13.10
C LEU A 261 -26.41 27.92 -12.00
N GLU A 262 -25.63 28.30 -10.98
CA GLU A 262 -26.02 29.24 -9.90
C GLU A 262 -26.23 30.67 -10.42
N SER A 263 -25.57 31.04 -11.52
CA SER A 263 -25.81 32.31 -12.20
C SER A 263 -27.14 32.37 -12.95
N ILE A 264 -27.87 31.26 -13.03
CA ILE A 264 -29.22 31.19 -13.62
C ILE A 264 -30.23 31.61 -12.53
N PRO A 265 -30.91 32.76 -12.67
CA PRO A 265 -31.86 33.22 -11.65
C PRO A 265 -33.03 32.25 -11.51
N ALA A 266 -33.31 31.79 -10.29
CA ALA A 266 -34.38 30.83 -9.98
C ALA A 266 -35.79 31.35 -10.34
N ASP A 267 -35.97 32.68 -10.31
CA ASP A 267 -37.19 33.40 -10.69
C ASP A 267 -37.36 33.55 -12.21
N LYS A 268 -36.35 33.19 -13.01
CA LYS A 268 -36.37 33.20 -14.48
C LYS A 268 -36.50 31.81 -15.12
N PHE A 269 -36.96 30.81 -14.37
CA PHE A 269 -37.31 29.49 -14.91
C PHE A 269 -38.60 29.49 -15.75
N THR A 270 -39.25 30.64 -15.92
CA THR A 270 -40.47 30.81 -16.72
C THR A 270 -40.21 31.03 -18.21
N ASP A 271 -38.99 31.43 -18.62
CA ASP A 271 -38.65 31.60 -20.04
C ASP A 271 -37.95 30.33 -20.58
N LEU A 272 -38.62 29.65 -21.52
CA LEU A 272 -38.21 28.39 -22.15
C LEU A 272 -36.93 28.49 -23.00
N TRP A 273 -36.46 29.70 -23.34
CA TRP A 273 -35.45 29.94 -24.36
C TRP A 273 -34.10 30.36 -23.74
N LEU A 274 -33.02 29.74 -24.20
CA LEU A 274 -31.66 30.23 -23.98
C LEU A 274 -31.35 31.21 -25.10
N ASN A 275 -30.68 32.33 -24.80
CA ASN A 275 -30.15 33.13 -25.91
C ASN A 275 -29.06 32.33 -26.64
N HIS A 276 -28.76 32.69 -27.88
CA HIS A 276 -27.87 31.89 -28.73
C HIS A 276 -26.48 31.68 -28.09
N GLN A 277 -25.94 32.71 -27.44
CA GLN A 277 -24.62 32.67 -26.80
C GLN A 277 -24.61 31.76 -25.55
N GLU A 278 -25.64 31.84 -24.72
CA GLU A 278 -25.80 30.98 -23.54
C GLU A 278 -25.96 29.51 -23.93
N GLY A 279 -26.80 29.23 -24.93
CA GLY A 279 -27.01 27.88 -25.45
C GLY A 279 -25.75 27.30 -26.09
N GLU A 280 -25.07 28.07 -26.94
CA GLU A 280 -23.80 27.67 -27.55
C GLU A 280 -22.75 27.37 -26.48
N TRP A 281 -22.65 28.21 -25.45
CA TRP A 281 -21.72 28.01 -24.34
C TRP A 281 -22.02 26.72 -23.56
N LEU A 282 -23.28 26.50 -23.16
CA LEU A 282 -23.70 25.36 -22.35
C LEU A 282 -23.53 24.02 -23.09
N TYR A 283 -24.02 23.94 -24.33
CA TYR A 283 -23.87 22.75 -25.16
C TYR A 283 -22.40 22.44 -25.44
N SER A 284 -21.59 23.45 -25.77
CA SER A 284 -20.15 23.26 -26.03
C SER A 284 -19.35 22.87 -24.78
N ARG A 285 -19.78 23.28 -23.59
CA ARG A 285 -19.15 22.84 -22.34
C ARG A 285 -19.53 21.42 -21.99
N THR A 286 -20.78 21.04 -22.22
CA THR A 286 -21.28 19.68 -21.98
C THR A 286 -20.61 18.68 -22.92
N ILE A 287 -20.52 18.99 -24.22
CA ILE A 287 -19.81 18.16 -25.21
C ILE A 287 -18.35 17.97 -24.79
N ARG A 288 -17.63 19.06 -24.47
CA ARG A 288 -16.23 18.98 -24.00
C ARG A 288 -16.05 18.18 -22.72
N PHE A 289 -17.01 18.26 -21.80
CA PHE A 289 -17.00 17.43 -20.61
C PHE A 289 -17.15 15.94 -20.98
N LEU A 290 -18.10 15.60 -21.84
CA LEU A 290 -18.31 14.21 -22.29
C LEU A 290 -17.11 13.67 -23.09
N GLU A 291 -16.47 14.50 -23.92
CA GLU A 291 -15.19 14.17 -24.59
C GLU A 291 -14.08 13.91 -23.57
N SER A 292 -13.98 14.75 -22.53
CA SER A 292 -13.00 14.56 -21.45
C SER A 292 -13.24 13.30 -20.64
N VAL A 293 -14.50 12.88 -20.48
CA VAL A 293 -14.83 11.60 -19.82
C VAL A 293 -14.54 10.43 -20.76
N GLU A 294 -14.91 10.52 -22.04
CA GLU A 294 -14.60 9.51 -23.06
C GLU A 294 -13.09 9.26 -23.18
N SER A 295 -12.25 10.31 -23.13
CA SER A 295 -10.80 10.16 -23.20
C SER A 295 -10.20 9.41 -22.00
N VAL A 296 -10.88 9.38 -20.84
CA VAL A 296 -10.46 8.52 -19.71
C VAL A 296 -10.58 7.03 -20.06
N PHE A 297 -11.57 6.65 -20.87
CA PHE A 297 -11.75 5.26 -21.30
C PHE A 297 -10.77 4.86 -22.41
N THR A 298 -10.55 5.74 -23.38
CA THR A 298 -9.80 5.42 -24.62
C THR A 298 -8.35 5.89 -24.61
N GLY A 299 -8.03 6.98 -23.93
CA GLY A 299 -6.73 7.66 -23.97
C GLY A 299 -6.56 8.63 -25.14
N GLU A 300 -7.59 8.85 -25.97
CA GLU A 300 -7.49 9.76 -27.12
C GLU A 300 -7.79 11.21 -26.71
N GLU A 301 -6.78 12.09 -26.60
CA GLU A 301 -7.00 13.55 -26.54
C GLU A 301 -7.10 14.14 -27.96
N GLU A 302 -8.23 14.75 -28.31
CA GLU A 302 -8.45 15.31 -29.65
C GLU A 302 -7.72 16.64 -29.93
N GLU A 303 -7.17 17.36 -28.95
CA GLU A 303 -6.75 18.77 -29.13
C GLU A 303 -5.38 19.24 -28.59
N SER A 304 -4.37 18.36 -28.43
CA SER A 304 -2.98 18.83 -28.22
C SER A 304 -2.00 18.36 -29.30
N LYS A 305 -2.24 18.75 -30.55
CA LYS A 305 -1.29 18.57 -31.68
C LYS A 305 0.01 19.39 -31.56
N ASN A 306 0.27 20.07 -30.44
CA ASN A 306 1.41 21.01 -30.30
C ASN A 306 2.36 20.73 -29.14
N ALA A 307 2.37 19.54 -28.54
CA ALA A 307 3.49 19.11 -27.72
C ALA A 307 3.93 17.71 -28.12
N LYS A 308 5.25 17.50 -28.16
CA LYS A 308 5.95 16.21 -28.21
C LYS A 308 5.66 15.34 -26.96
N ASN A 309 4.42 15.31 -26.49
CA ASN A 309 4.02 14.57 -25.31
C ASN A 309 3.20 13.38 -25.75
N GLU A 310 3.71 12.21 -25.40
CA GLU A 310 3.26 10.92 -25.84
C GLU A 310 1.93 10.58 -25.14
N ILE A 311 0.99 10.00 -25.88
CA ILE A 311 -0.43 9.81 -25.51
C ILE A 311 -0.58 8.88 -24.29
N ASP A 312 -1.24 9.35 -23.23
CA ASP A 312 -1.70 8.54 -22.09
C ASP A 312 -2.78 7.55 -22.57
N LYS A 313 -2.68 6.27 -22.20
CA LYS A 313 -3.65 5.24 -22.61
C LYS A 313 -4.81 5.16 -21.61
N GLY A 314 -6.04 4.96 -22.08
CA GLY A 314 -7.23 4.93 -21.23
C GLY A 314 -7.44 3.61 -20.46
N ILE A 315 -8.53 3.57 -19.68
CA ILE A 315 -8.93 2.43 -18.82
C ILE A 315 -8.95 1.09 -19.59
N PHE A 316 -9.37 1.06 -20.85
CA PHE A 316 -9.45 -0.22 -21.57
C PHE A 316 -8.11 -0.89 -21.81
N GLU A 317 -7.05 -0.12 -22.12
CA GLU A 317 -5.72 -0.71 -22.19
C GLU A 317 -5.26 -1.15 -20.80
N ALA A 318 -5.65 -0.45 -19.72
CA ALA A 318 -5.38 -0.89 -18.34
C ALA A 318 -5.83 -2.30 -18.10
N LEU A 319 -7.11 -2.53 -18.36
CA LEU A 319 -7.74 -3.81 -18.11
C LEU A 319 -7.10 -4.90 -18.95
N LYS A 320 -6.75 -4.59 -20.21
CA LYS A 320 -6.06 -5.52 -21.09
C LYS A 320 -4.66 -5.88 -20.60
N GLU A 321 -3.90 -4.94 -20.03
CA GLU A 321 -2.59 -5.22 -19.45
C GLU A 321 -2.71 -5.99 -18.13
N LEU A 322 -3.68 -5.65 -17.28
CA LEU A 322 -4.00 -6.39 -16.04
C LEU A 322 -4.44 -7.83 -16.32
N ASN A 323 -5.07 -8.06 -17.46
CA ASN A 323 -5.51 -9.38 -17.91
C ASN A 323 -4.37 -10.21 -18.52
N LYS A 324 -3.18 -9.65 -18.78
CA LYS A 324 -2.07 -10.48 -19.27
C LYS A 324 -1.46 -11.32 -18.16
N GLU A 325 -0.95 -12.49 -18.54
CA GLU A 325 -0.03 -13.23 -17.69
C GLU A 325 1.30 -12.49 -17.62
N ILE A 326 1.70 -12.11 -16.40
CA ILE A 326 2.94 -11.42 -16.09
C ILE A 326 3.92 -12.45 -15.53
N GLU A 327 5.15 -12.50 -16.08
CA GLU A 327 6.22 -13.37 -15.59
C GLU A 327 7.20 -12.61 -14.69
N TYR A 328 7.42 -13.15 -13.49
CA TYR A 328 8.32 -12.61 -12.48
C TYR A 328 9.76 -13.11 -12.70
N ASN A 329 10.70 -12.17 -12.69
CA ASN A 329 12.12 -12.48 -12.71
C ASN A 329 12.60 -12.97 -11.33
N VAL A 330 12.46 -14.26 -11.07
CA VAL A 330 13.19 -14.93 -9.98
C VAL A 330 14.61 -15.27 -10.44
N SER A 331 15.56 -15.21 -9.50
CA SER A 331 16.95 -15.58 -9.78
C SER A 331 17.05 -17.02 -10.28
N ASP A 332 17.97 -17.28 -11.21
CA ASP A 332 18.19 -18.62 -11.77
C ASP A 332 18.44 -19.64 -10.65
N PHE A 333 19.15 -19.21 -9.59
CA PHE A 333 19.33 -19.96 -8.36
C PHE A 333 18.04 -20.58 -7.81
N LEU A 334 16.98 -19.78 -7.69
CA LEU A 334 15.71 -20.25 -7.15
C LEU A 334 15.05 -21.23 -8.10
N LYS A 335 15.02 -20.91 -9.41
CA LYS A 335 14.43 -21.75 -10.47
C LYS A 335 14.98 -23.18 -10.47
N GLU A 336 16.25 -23.34 -10.10
CA GLU A 336 16.91 -24.64 -10.11
C GLU A 336 16.96 -25.32 -8.73
N THR A 337 16.89 -24.56 -7.63
CA THR A 337 16.97 -25.11 -6.26
C THR A 337 15.62 -25.52 -5.69
N ILE A 338 14.53 -24.89 -6.16
CA ILE A 338 13.17 -25.19 -5.71
C ILE A 338 12.51 -26.11 -6.74
N PRO A 339 11.81 -27.18 -6.32
CA PRO A 339 11.12 -28.07 -7.24
C PRO A 339 10.23 -27.31 -8.24
N LYS A 340 10.32 -27.69 -9.52
CA LYS A 340 9.45 -27.18 -10.58
C LYS A 340 7.99 -27.37 -10.17
N GLY A 341 7.22 -26.29 -10.12
CA GLY A 341 5.82 -26.26 -9.67
C GLY A 341 5.59 -25.63 -8.29
N MET A 342 6.63 -25.50 -7.45
CA MET A 342 6.54 -24.73 -6.19
C MET A 342 6.85 -23.23 -6.38
N LEU A 343 7.54 -22.88 -7.47
CA LEU A 343 7.78 -21.51 -7.88
C LEU A 343 6.64 -21.02 -8.78
N LYS A 344 5.76 -20.18 -8.22
CA LYS A 344 4.77 -19.44 -9.01
C LYS A 344 5.44 -18.21 -9.62
N ILE A 345 5.94 -18.33 -10.84
CA ILE A 345 6.65 -17.25 -11.55
C ILE A 345 5.77 -16.54 -12.57
N LYS A 346 4.51 -16.95 -12.73
CA LYS A 346 3.57 -16.33 -13.66
C LYS A 346 2.26 -16.02 -12.96
N ARG A 347 1.65 -14.88 -13.28
CA ARG A 347 0.39 -14.46 -12.68
C ARG A 347 -0.43 -13.58 -13.60
N GLN A 348 -1.74 -13.80 -13.56
CA GLN A 348 -2.74 -12.93 -14.16
C GLN A 348 -3.51 -12.24 -13.03
N ILE A 349 -3.56 -10.91 -13.05
CA ILE A 349 -4.21 -10.09 -12.00
C ILE A 349 -5.71 -10.07 -12.18
N LEU A 350 -6.14 -9.87 -13.43
CA LEU A 350 -7.52 -9.85 -13.83
C LEU A 350 -7.81 -11.10 -14.67
N LYS A 351 -8.52 -12.07 -14.10
CA LYS A 351 -8.92 -13.29 -14.83
C LYS A 351 -9.75 -12.95 -16.07
N ASP A 352 -9.73 -13.83 -17.06
CA ASP A 352 -10.41 -13.62 -18.34
C ASP A 352 -11.92 -13.36 -18.19
N ASP A 353 -12.59 -14.10 -17.32
CA ASP A 353 -14.02 -13.92 -17.04
C ASP A 353 -14.32 -12.55 -16.41
N LEU A 354 -13.54 -12.15 -15.40
CA LEU A 354 -13.65 -10.85 -14.75
C LEU A 354 -13.29 -9.69 -15.68
N TYR A 355 -12.28 -9.89 -16.53
CA TYR A 355 -11.89 -8.92 -17.55
C TYR A 355 -13.03 -8.67 -18.52
N GLN A 356 -13.66 -9.73 -19.04
CA GLN A 356 -14.80 -9.59 -19.96
C GLN A 356 -16.02 -8.97 -19.29
N GLU A 357 -16.33 -9.35 -18.03
CA GLU A 357 -17.43 -8.76 -17.26
C GLU A 357 -17.25 -7.25 -17.05
N LEU A 358 -16.04 -6.83 -16.65
CA LEU A 358 -15.71 -5.43 -16.44
C LEU A 358 -15.63 -4.65 -17.76
N LEU A 359 -15.01 -5.22 -18.79
CA LEU A 359 -14.90 -4.60 -20.11
C LEU A 359 -16.28 -4.33 -20.71
N SER A 360 -17.16 -5.33 -20.74
CA SER A 360 -18.53 -5.19 -21.26
C SER A 360 -19.28 -4.08 -20.54
N THR A 361 -19.19 -4.02 -19.21
CA THR A 361 -19.90 -3.01 -18.42
C THR A 361 -19.37 -1.60 -18.69
N LEU A 362 -18.04 -1.44 -18.82
CA LEU A 362 -17.43 -0.16 -19.14
C LEU A 362 -17.67 0.27 -20.60
N GLU A 363 -17.75 -0.66 -21.54
CA GLU A 363 -18.14 -0.39 -22.93
C GLU A 363 -19.59 0.11 -23.02
N GLU A 364 -20.51 -0.47 -22.25
CA GLU A 364 -21.89 0.02 -22.13
C GLU A 364 -21.95 1.45 -21.58
N ILE A 365 -21.15 1.76 -20.55
CA ILE A 365 -21.04 3.14 -20.01
C ILE A 365 -20.49 4.09 -21.07
N LEU A 366 -19.41 3.71 -21.76
CA LEU A 366 -18.81 4.54 -22.81
C LEU A 366 -19.78 4.77 -23.97
N GLN A 367 -20.52 3.74 -24.39
CA GLN A 367 -21.52 3.87 -25.44
C GLN A 367 -22.63 4.84 -25.00
N GLY A 368 -23.09 4.77 -23.75
CA GLY A 368 -24.05 5.72 -23.20
C GLY A 368 -23.54 7.17 -23.19
N ILE A 369 -22.26 7.38 -22.90
CA ILE A 369 -21.60 8.70 -22.98
C ILE A 369 -21.57 9.21 -24.43
N ARG A 370 -21.20 8.36 -25.38
CA ARG A 370 -21.16 8.70 -26.83
C ARG A 370 -22.53 9.03 -27.38
N ASP A 371 -23.54 8.26 -27.03
CA ASP A 371 -24.93 8.49 -27.45
C ASP A 371 -25.46 9.82 -26.89
N LEU A 372 -25.10 10.16 -25.65
CA LEU A 372 -25.44 11.44 -25.05
C LEU A 372 -24.71 12.60 -25.76
N LYS A 373 -23.41 12.45 -26.02
CA LYS A 373 -22.61 13.44 -26.76
C LYS A 373 -23.20 13.72 -28.14
N ALA A 374 -23.54 12.66 -28.89
CA ALA A 374 -24.12 12.75 -30.22
C ALA A 374 -25.46 13.52 -30.22
N LYS A 375 -26.28 13.40 -29.18
CA LYS A 375 -27.52 14.19 -29.03
C LYS A 375 -27.23 15.68 -28.89
N PHE A 376 -26.27 16.06 -28.06
CA PHE A 376 -25.87 17.46 -27.92
C PHE A 376 -25.26 18.04 -29.20
N GLU A 377 -24.43 17.27 -29.90
CA GLU A 377 -23.87 17.66 -31.20
C GLU A 377 -24.95 17.84 -32.27
N ASP A 378 -25.93 16.93 -32.33
CA ASP A 378 -27.05 17.01 -33.27
C ASP A 378 -27.91 18.25 -33.03
N THR A 379 -28.23 18.58 -31.77
CA THR A 379 -28.96 19.81 -31.43
C THR A 379 -28.15 21.05 -31.82
N LYS A 380 -26.86 21.10 -31.47
CA LYS A 380 -25.96 22.20 -31.87
C LYS A 380 -25.90 22.38 -33.40
N ARG A 381 -25.84 21.29 -34.16
CA ARG A 381 -25.89 21.30 -35.63
C ARG A 381 -27.22 21.83 -36.14
N LYS A 382 -28.36 21.37 -35.62
CA LYS A 382 -29.69 21.85 -35.99
C LYS A 382 -29.86 23.35 -35.72
N VAL A 383 -29.29 23.87 -34.63
CA VAL A 383 -29.31 25.32 -34.35
C VAL A 383 -28.51 26.09 -35.40
N LYS A 384 -27.30 25.63 -35.75
CA LYS A 384 -26.49 26.24 -36.82
C LYS A 384 -27.17 26.23 -38.18
N GLU A 385 -27.94 25.18 -38.47
CA GLU A 385 -28.73 25.05 -39.70
C GLU A 385 -30.04 25.87 -39.68
N GLY A 386 -30.34 26.58 -38.58
CA GLY A 386 -31.59 27.33 -38.42
C GLY A 386 -32.84 26.45 -38.27
N LYS A 387 -32.67 25.15 -37.97
CA LYS A 387 -33.77 24.18 -37.84
C LYS A 387 -34.37 24.12 -36.44
N THR A 388 -33.66 24.63 -35.43
CA THR A 388 -34.14 24.74 -34.05
C THR A 388 -33.43 25.90 -33.35
N ASN A 389 -33.83 26.22 -32.12
CA ASN A 389 -33.13 27.16 -31.24
C ASN A 389 -32.70 26.45 -29.96
N TYR A 390 -31.69 27.01 -29.29
CA TYR A 390 -31.34 26.58 -27.94
C TYR A 390 -32.51 26.87 -26.98
N SER A 391 -32.87 25.86 -26.19
CA SER A 391 -33.90 25.98 -25.16
C SER A 391 -33.51 25.14 -23.96
N ARG A 392 -33.93 25.56 -22.76
CA ARG A 392 -33.66 24.79 -21.53
C ARG A 392 -34.36 23.44 -21.59
N TRP A 393 -35.60 23.41 -22.09
CA TRP A 393 -36.33 22.17 -22.31
C TRP A 393 -35.64 21.25 -23.32
N GLY A 394 -35.13 21.80 -24.43
CA GLY A 394 -34.34 21.02 -25.39
C GLY A 394 -33.09 20.40 -24.76
N PHE A 395 -32.36 21.17 -23.94
CA PHE A 395 -31.20 20.66 -23.21
C PHE A 395 -31.57 19.54 -22.24
N ILE A 396 -32.68 19.69 -21.51
CA ILE A 396 -33.22 18.65 -20.62
C ILE A 396 -33.65 17.42 -21.42
N GLN A 397 -34.27 17.57 -22.59
CA GLN A 397 -34.66 16.46 -23.45
C GLN A 397 -33.44 15.70 -24.00
N ASP A 398 -32.38 16.42 -24.36
CA ASP A 398 -31.11 15.83 -24.78
C ASP A 398 -30.48 15.05 -23.61
N LEU A 399 -30.48 15.62 -22.39
CA LEU A 399 -30.07 14.92 -21.17
C LEU A 399 -30.97 13.71 -20.84
N ASN A 400 -32.29 13.78 -21.06
CA ASN A 400 -33.20 12.64 -20.85
C ASN A 400 -32.83 11.45 -21.75
N GLY A 401 -32.14 11.73 -22.85
CA GLY A 401 -31.49 10.75 -23.68
C GLY A 401 -30.44 9.87 -22.97
N SER A 402 -30.03 10.21 -21.75
CA SER A 402 -29.06 9.48 -20.92
C SER A 402 -29.67 8.42 -19.99
N LYS A 403 -30.99 8.16 -20.07
CA LYS A 403 -31.66 7.19 -19.18
C LYS A 403 -30.91 5.86 -19.06
N GLN A 404 -30.51 5.26 -20.17
CA GLN A 404 -29.78 4.00 -20.18
C GLN A 404 -28.41 4.15 -19.49
N LEU A 405 -27.68 5.22 -19.75
CA LEU A 405 -26.42 5.53 -19.06
C LEU A 405 -26.62 5.64 -17.54
N ILE A 406 -27.65 6.35 -17.10
CA ILE A 406 -27.98 6.51 -15.67
C ILE A 406 -28.32 5.14 -15.05
N GLU A 407 -29.11 4.32 -15.74
CA GLU A 407 -29.46 2.97 -15.27
C GLU A 407 -28.24 2.06 -15.18
N THR A 408 -27.35 2.07 -16.19
CA THR A 408 -26.08 1.33 -16.17
C THR A 408 -25.19 1.81 -15.03
N LEU A 409 -25.02 3.12 -14.83
CA LEU A 409 -24.23 3.68 -13.72
C LEU A 409 -24.84 3.34 -12.35
N THR A 410 -26.16 3.36 -12.24
CA THR A 410 -26.88 2.96 -11.02
C THR A 410 -26.58 1.50 -10.69
N SER A 411 -26.70 0.60 -11.66
CA SER A 411 -26.41 -0.83 -11.48
C SER A 411 -24.92 -1.08 -11.17
N PHE A 412 -24.03 -0.33 -11.83
CA PHE A 412 -22.58 -0.46 -11.66
C PHE A 412 -22.13 0.00 -10.27
N LEU A 413 -22.72 1.06 -9.72
CA LEU A 413 -22.35 1.58 -8.40
C LEU A 413 -23.22 1.04 -7.25
N ASP A 414 -24.30 0.29 -7.55
CA ASP A 414 -25.22 -0.24 -6.56
C ASP A 414 -24.53 -1.11 -5.52
N MET A 415 -24.97 -0.99 -4.27
CA MET A 415 -24.49 -1.77 -3.14
C MET A 415 -25.48 -1.68 -1.98
N ASP A 416 -25.68 -2.79 -1.28
CA ASP A 416 -26.37 -2.77 0.02
C ASP A 416 -25.45 -2.23 1.12
N GLU A 417 -25.96 -1.29 1.92
CA GLU A 417 -25.18 -0.57 2.94
C GLU A 417 -24.70 -1.48 4.09
N SER A 418 -25.44 -2.56 4.37
CA SER A 418 -25.16 -3.44 5.50
C SER A 418 -24.21 -4.58 5.13
N SER A 419 -24.46 -5.21 3.99
CA SER A 419 -23.73 -6.37 3.48
C SER A 419 -22.58 -5.99 2.56
N LEU A 420 -22.55 -4.77 2.01
CA LEU A 420 -21.59 -4.34 1.00
C LEU A 420 -21.59 -5.25 -0.26
N ILE A 421 -22.73 -5.91 -0.50
CA ILE A 421 -22.99 -6.76 -1.66
C ILE A 421 -24.01 -6.07 -2.54
N SER A 422 -23.76 -6.04 -3.83
CA SER A 422 -24.74 -5.59 -4.81
C SER A 422 -25.59 -6.75 -5.30
N ASN A 423 -26.85 -6.46 -5.63
CA ASN A 423 -27.69 -7.42 -6.37
C ASN A 423 -27.25 -7.52 -7.85
N SER A 424 -26.50 -6.53 -8.35
CA SER A 424 -25.91 -6.56 -9.69
C SER A 424 -24.57 -7.31 -9.64
N SER A 425 -24.49 -8.47 -10.30
CA SER A 425 -23.25 -9.27 -10.32
C SER A 425 -22.05 -8.52 -10.90
N ASN A 426 -22.32 -7.61 -11.85
CA ASN A 426 -21.38 -6.74 -12.54
C ASN A 426 -21.23 -5.36 -11.89
N SER A 427 -21.70 -5.16 -10.66
CA SER A 427 -21.35 -3.94 -9.91
C SER A 427 -19.85 -3.85 -9.70
N LEU A 428 -19.34 -2.61 -9.66
CA LEU A 428 -17.95 -2.29 -9.36
C LEU A 428 -17.47 -3.00 -8.08
N TRP A 429 -18.32 -3.02 -7.04
CA TRP A 429 -17.96 -3.56 -5.73
C TRP A 429 -17.88 -5.08 -5.73
N ASN A 430 -18.81 -5.78 -6.40
CA ASN A 430 -18.74 -7.23 -6.56
C ASN A 430 -17.54 -7.61 -7.43
N ILE A 431 -17.27 -6.89 -8.53
CA ILE A 431 -16.10 -7.12 -9.38
C ILE A 431 -14.81 -6.90 -8.59
N LEU A 432 -14.72 -5.79 -7.82
CA LEU A 432 -13.56 -5.47 -7.00
C LEU A 432 -13.31 -6.55 -5.94
N PHE A 433 -14.37 -7.06 -5.29
CA PHE A 433 -14.26 -8.21 -4.40
C PHE A 433 -13.67 -9.44 -5.13
N LYS A 434 -14.21 -9.82 -6.29
CA LYS A 434 -13.70 -10.98 -7.05
C LYS A 434 -12.23 -10.80 -7.46
N ILE A 435 -11.82 -9.58 -7.82
CA ILE A 435 -10.42 -9.24 -8.11
C ILE A 435 -9.58 -9.43 -6.84
N LEU A 436 -9.99 -8.87 -5.70
CA LEU A 436 -9.25 -8.99 -4.44
C LEU A 436 -9.13 -10.46 -4.00
N ASP A 437 -10.25 -11.18 -3.95
CA ASP A 437 -10.30 -12.60 -3.56
C ASP A 437 -9.38 -13.47 -4.42
N HIS A 438 -9.37 -13.25 -5.74
CA HIS A 438 -8.43 -13.92 -6.65
C HIS A 438 -6.96 -13.55 -6.37
N ASN A 439 -6.70 -12.33 -5.89
CA ASN A 439 -5.36 -11.81 -5.69
C ASN A 439 -4.79 -12.03 -4.27
N ILE A 440 -5.58 -12.57 -3.34
CA ILE A 440 -5.16 -12.95 -1.99
C ILE A 440 -4.59 -14.36 -2.02
N ASP A 441 -3.30 -14.54 -1.67
CA ASP A 441 -2.68 -15.88 -1.56
C ASP A 441 -3.17 -16.57 -0.28
N GLN A 442 -3.01 -15.91 0.86
CA GLN A 442 -3.44 -16.34 2.18
C GLN A 442 -3.75 -15.14 3.08
N PHE A 443 -4.72 -15.34 3.97
CA PHE A 443 -5.05 -14.46 5.09
C PHE A 443 -4.70 -15.19 6.38
N ASP A 444 -3.95 -14.53 7.25
CA ASP A 444 -3.55 -15.05 8.55
C ASP A 444 -3.16 -13.89 9.45
N ASN A 445 -4.05 -13.59 10.40
CA ASN A 445 -3.98 -12.41 11.23
C ASN A 445 -2.68 -12.41 12.05
N THR A 446 -2.24 -11.19 12.41
CA THR A 446 -0.99 -10.97 13.12
C THR A 446 -1.18 -10.42 14.52
N TYR A 447 -0.14 -10.61 15.31
CA TYR A 447 0.00 -10.06 16.64
C TYR A 447 1.43 -9.55 16.85
N VAL A 448 1.57 -8.59 17.75
CA VAL A 448 2.86 -7.97 18.07
C VAL A 448 3.68 -8.87 19.00
N ASN A 449 3.04 -9.51 20.00
CA ASN A 449 3.77 -10.25 21.04
C ASN A 449 4.03 -11.72 20.66
N PRO A 450 5.28 -12.15 20.44
CA PRO A 450 5.60 -13.51 19.99
C PRO A 450 5.39 -14.63 21.01
N THR A 451 4.91 -14.35 22.24
CA THR A 451 4.73 -15.37 23.30
C THR A 451 4.06 -16.64 22.78
N VAL A 452 3.01 -16.51 21.96
CA VAL A 452 2.27 -17.66 21.42
C VAL A 452 3.15 -18.59 20.57
N GLN A 453 4.14 -18.06 19.84
CA GLN A 453 5.06 -18.87 19.02
C GLN A 453 6.01 -19.74 19.85
N PHE A 454 6.27 -19.35 21.10
CA PHE A 454 7.21 -20.03 21.99
C PHE A 454 6.51 -20.86 23.07
N GLN A 455 5.18 -20.79 23.16
CA GLN A 455 4.38 -21.51 24.14
C GLN A 455 4.61 -23.03 24.06
N GLY A 456 4.86 -23.66 25.20
CA GLY A 456 5.13 -25.10 25.30
C GLY A 456 6.55 -25.50 24.87
N THR A 457 7.44 -24.53 24.65
CA THR A 457 8.85 -24.77 24.29
C THR A 457 9.80 -24.39 25.41
N PHE A 458 11.05 -24.83 25.38
CA PHE A 458 12.05 -24.46 26.39
C PHE A 458 12.54 -22.99 26.27
N LEU A 459 11.99 -22.23 25.33
CA LEU A 459 12.25 -20.80 25.16
C LEU A 459 11.11 -19.91 25.67
N GLU A 460 9.99 -20.48 26.12
CA GLU A 460 8.82 -19.74 26.61
C GLU A 460 9.21 -18.69 27.68
N ASP A 461 10.00 -19.08 28.67
CA ASP A 461 10.46 -18.22 29.77
C ASP A 461 11.74 -17.41 29.43
N LYS A 462 12.18 -17.42 28.16
CA LYS A 462 13.42 -16.77 27.71
C LYS A 462 13.19 -15.64 26.70
N LEU A 463 11.95 -15.17 26.62
CA LEU A 463 11.54 -14.04 25.81
C LEU A 463 11.63 -12.75 26.63
N GLU A 464 12.48 -11.83 26.19
CA GLU A 464 12.54 -10.46 26.66
C GLU A 464 11.79 -9.54 25.69
N VAL A 465 11.02 -8.61 26.23
CA VAL A 465 10.22 -7.66 25.47
C VAL A 465 10.72 -6.24 25.74
N LEU A 466 10.98 -5.49 24.67
CA LEU A 466 11.43 -4.11 24.69
C LEU A 466 10.47 -3.22 23.90
N ASP A 467 9.80 -2.34 24.62
CA ASP A 467 8.99 -1.25 24.07
C ASP A 467 9.88 -0.04 23.76
N VAL A 468 9.96 0.37 22.48
CA VAL A 468 10.67 1.58 22.02
C VAL A 468 9.72 2.69 21.58
N THR A 469 8.42 2.59 21.89
CA THR A 469 7.39 3.58 21.50
C THR A 469 7.76 5.00 21.90
N LYS A 470 8.34 5.17 23.10
CA LYS A 470 8.75 6.48 23.64
C LYS A 470 9.93 7.13 22.90
N GLU A 471 10.66 6.35 22.12
CA GLU A 471 11.80 6.82 21.34
C GLU A 471 11.38 7.29 19.94
N ASP A 472 10.16 6.97 19.52
CA ASP A 472 9.54 7.43 18.28
C ASP A 472 9.38 8.95 18.29
N GLU A 473 9.62 9.60 17.15
CA GLU A 473 9.45 11.05 17.04
C GLU A 473 8.01 11.51 17.29
N TYR A 474 7.05 10.62 17.04
CA TYR A 474 5.64 10.87 17.30
C TYR A 474 5.37 11.04 18.81
N ASP A 475 5.83 10.09 19.63
CA ASP A 475 5.61 10.09 21.07
C ASP A 475 6.28 11.28 21.77
N LYS A 476 7.49 11.62 21.31
CA LYS A 476 8.24 12.78 21.82
C LYS A 476 7.49 14.10 21.64
N LYS A 477 6.64 14.20 20.62
CA LYS A 477 5.88 15.42 20.29
C LYS A 477 4.49 15.43 20.93
N THR A 478 3.86 14.27 21.14
CA THR A 478 2.59 14.15 21.91
C THR A 478 2.79 14.40 23.41
N ALA A 479 3.98 14.08 23.95
CA ALA A 479 4.34 14.31 25.34
C ALA A 479 4.68 15.79 25.67
N GLN A 480 4.70 16.69 24.68
CA GLN A 480 4.74 18.13 24.95
C GLN A 480 3.39 18.54 25.54
N LYS A 481 3.40 18.89 26.84
CA LYS A 481 2.25 19.36 27.61
C LYS A 481 1.38 20.32 26.80
N ASP A 482 0.06 20.25 27.06
CA ASP A 482 -0.88 21.34 26.75
C ASP A 482 -0.17 22.68 26.92
N PRO A 483 -0.30 23.63 25.96
CA PRO A 483 0.31 24.94 26.12
C PRO A 483 -0.22 25.56 27.41
N GLU A 484 0.61 25.56 28.47
CA GLU A 484 0.37 26.30 29.70
C GLU A 484 0.57 27.79 29.36
N GLY A 485 -0.47 28.38 28.80
CA GLY A 485 -0.53 29.79 28.44
C GLY A 485 -1.83 30.08 27.71
N GLU A 486 -2.54 31.14 28.09
CA GLU A 486 -3.66 31.66 27.31
C GLU A 486 -3.24 31.69 25.84
N ILE A 487 -4.03 31.02 24.99
CA ILE A 487 -3.84 30.97 23.54
C ILE A 487 -3.89 32.42 23.04
N THR A 488 -2.74 33.07 23.03
CA THR A 488 -2.59 34.40 22.48
C THR A 488 -2.56 34.18 20.98
N GLN A 489 -3.60 34.65 20.30
CA GLN A 489 -3.73 34.65 18.85
C GLN A 489 -2.45 35.20 18.21
N ALA A 490 -1.53 34.33 17.80
CA ALA A 490 -0.50 34.65 16.83
C ALA A 490 -1.14 34.57 15.43
N ILE A 491 -2.01 35.55 15.16
CA ILE A 491 -2.35 35.98 13.81
C ILE A 491 -1.16 36.80 13.31
N ILE A 492 -0.47 36.34 12.26
CA ILE A 492 0.48 37.03 11.34
C ILE A 492 1.08 35.87 10.51
N LEU A 493 0.90 35.67 9.19
CA LEU A 493 0.49 36.49 8.06
C LEU A 493 -0.02 35.59 6.92
N SER A 494 -1.27 35.79 6.47
CA SER A 494 -1.61 35.83 5.04
C SER A 494 -2.93 36.58 4.90
N ASN A 495 -2.92 37.67 4.15
CA ASN A 495 -4.08 38.53 3.90
C ASN A 495 -5.01 37.90 2.85
N THR A 496 -5.59 36.75 3.16
CA THR A 496 -6.66 36.13 2.37
C THR A 496 -7.78 35.70 3.30
N THR A 497 -8.98 36.22 3.04
CA THR A 497 -10.23 36.01 3.78
C THR A 497 -10.41 34.56 4.23
N PRO A 498 -10.58 34.26 5.54
CA PRO A 498 -10.67 32.89 6.01
C PRO A 498 -12.05 32.29 5.71
N LEU A 499 -12.07 31.17 4.97
CA LEU A 499 -13.21 30.26 4.92
C LEU A 499 -13.34 29.56 6.27
N TYR A 500 -14.48 29.78 6.93
CA TYR A 500 -14.83 29.40 8.31
C TYR A 500 -14.82 27.87 8.62
N GLY A 501 -14.33 27.02 7.71
CA GLY A 501 -14.16 25.57 7.91
C GLY A 501 -12.71 25.12 8.13
N MET A 502 -11.72 25.90 7.66
CA MET A 502 -10.31 25.48 7.72
C MET A 502 -9.66 25.69 9.10
N GLN A 503 -10.17 26.61 9.93
CA GLN A 503 -9.61 26.87 11.26
C GLN A 503 -9.86 25.72 12.25
N HIS A 504 -11.04 25.08 12.21
CA HIS A 504 -11.33 23.90 13.03
C HIS A 504 -10.55 22.67 12.56
N GLN A 505 -10.38 22.49 11.24
CA GLN A 505 -9.57 21.40 10.69
C GLN A 505 -8.10 21.54 11.06
N MET A 506 -7.53 22.75 10.98
CA MET A 506 -6.15 23.01 11.42
C MET A 506 -5.96 22.84 12.93
N GLN A 507 -6.92 23.26 13.77
CA GLN A 507 -6.84 23.05 15.22
C GLN A 507 -6.92 21.57 15.64
N ASP A 508 -7.75 20.78 14.96
CA ASP A 508 -7.86 19.34 15.19
C ASP A 508 -6.63 18.56 14.70
N ILE A 509 -6.02 18.99 13.58
CA ILE A 509 -4.79 18.42 13.01
C ILE A 509 -3.56 18.76 13.88
N MET A 510 -3.57 19.94 14.52
CA MET A 510 -2.46 20.40 15.36
C MET A 510 -2.55 19.95 16.83
N ASN A 511 -3.60 19.20 17.22
CA ASN A 511 -3.70 18.60 18.55
C ASN A 511 -3.30 17.11 18.49
N PRO A 512 -2.08 16.75 18.93
CA PRO A 512 -1.59 15.37 18.86
C PRO A 512 -2.48 14.36 19.63
N ALA A 513 -3.23 14.80 20.65
CA ALA A 513 -4.12 13.93 21.41
C ALA A 513 -5.40 13.54 20.63
N ILE A 514 -5.97 14.48 19.85
CA ILE A 514 -7.15 14.21 19.01
C ILE A 514 -6.76 13.27 17.87
N PHE A 515 -5.61 13.54 17.23
CA PHE A 515 -5.06 12.66 16.20
C PHE A 515 -4.79 11.25 16.76
N SER A 516 -4.08 11.15 17.88
CA SER A 516 -3.72 9.86 18.48
C SER A 516 -4.96 9.04 18.79
N LYS A 517 -6.02 9.68 19.31
CA LYS A 517 -7.32 9.05 19.53
C LYS A 517 -7.96 8.53 18.23
N ARG A 518 -7.98 9.33 17.15
CA ARG A 518 -8.54 8.91 15.86
C ARG A 518 -7.73 7.76 15.26
N TYR A 519 -6.42 7.81 15.37
CA TYR A 519 -5.52 6.75 14.90
C TYR A 519 -5.74 5.44 15.65
N TYR A 520 -5.78 5.46 16.98
CA TYR A 520 -6.10 4.27 17.78
C TYR A 520 -7.49 3.74 17.47
N GLN A 521 -8.46 4.62 17.20
CA GLN A 521 -9.79 4.20 16.76
C GLN A 521 -9.77 3.51 15.39
N LEU A 522 -8.99 4.02 14.43
CA LEU A 522 -8.80 3.35 13.13
C LEU A 522 -8.16 1.97 13.31
N LEU A 523 -7.09 1.91 14.10
CA LEU A 523 -6.39 0.65 14.40
C LEU A 523 -7.30 -0.38 15.02
N GLU A 524 -8.09 0.01 16.02
CA GLU A 524 -9.01 -0.91 16.70
C GLU A 524 -10.14 -1.38 15.77
N ASN A 525 -10.65 -0.49 14.92
CA ASN A 525 -11.64 -0.84 13.91
C ASN A 525 -11.07 -1.91 12.95
N ILE A 526 -9.86 -1.68 12.42
CA ILE A 526 -9.17 -2.61 11.52
C ILE A 526 -8.94 -3.97 12.18
N LYS A 527 -8.34 -3.99 13.38
CA LYS A 527 -8.09 -5.24 14.14
C LYS A 527 -9.38 -6.03 14.38
N THR A 528 -10.47 -5.34 14.68
CA THR A 528 -11.79 -5.95 14.86
C THR A 528 -12.32 -6.57 13.57
N MET A 529 -12.16 -5.88 12.44
CA MET A 529 -12.60 -6.37 11.13
C MET A 529 -11.76 -7.55 10.64
N GLU A 530 -10.43 -7.50 10.82
CA GLU A 530 -9.52 -8.60 10.51
C GLU A 530 -9.88 -9.86 11.29
N LYS A 531 -10.10 -9.74 12.60
CA LYS A 531 -10.57 -10.86 13.44
C LYS A 531 -11.92 -11.41 12.97
N THR A 532 -12.81 -10.53 12.51
CA THR A 532 -14.13 -10.93 11.99
C THR A 532 -13.99 -11.68 10.67
N TYR A 533 -13.11 -11.22 9.78
CA TYR A 533 -12.81 -11.90 8.52
C TYR A 533 -12.10 -13.24 8.75
N GLU A 534 -11.15 -13.33 9.69
CA GLU A 534 -10.47 -14.59 10.04
C GLU A 534 -11.48 -15.69 10.43
N GLY A 535 -12.48 -15.32 11.23
CA GLY A 535 -13.53 -16.23 11.68
C GLY A 535 -14.60 -16.53 10.63
N ASN A 536 -14.79 -15.64 9.65
CA ASN A 536 -15.82 -15.76 8.62
C ASN A 536 -15.39 -15.03 7.32
N PRO A 537 -14.55 -15.67 6.48
CA PRO A 537 -14.05 -15.05 5.26
C PRO A 537 -15.15 -14.98 4.21
N ASN A 538 -15.67 -13.78 3.96
CA ASN A 538 -16.70 -13.50 2.96
C ASN A 538 -16.56 -12.07 2.41
N GLN A 539 -17.34 -11.78 1.35
CA GLN A 539 -17.32 -10.47 0.69
C GLN A 539 -17.61 -9.31 1.65
N THR A 540 -18.64 -9.41 2.49
CA THR A 540 -19.00 -8.34 3.42
C THR A 540 -17.83 -7.95 4.30
N ASN A 541 -17.19 -8.94 4.92
CA ASN A 541 -16.10 -8.73 5.86
C ASN A 541 -14.83 -8.21 5.15
N LEU A 542 -14.52 -8.71 3.95
CA LEU A 542 -13.38 -8.19 3.17
C LEU A 542 -13.61 -6.74 2.72
N MET A 543 -14.81 -6.45 2.22
CA MET A 543 -15.17 -5.11 1.76
C MET A 543 -15.24 -4.13 2.93
N GLN A 544 -15.63 -4.53 4.14
CA GLN A 544 -15.58 -3.67 5.33
C GLN A 544 -14.16 -3.16 5.62
N ILE A 545 -13.16 -4.05 5.53
CA ILE A 545 -11.74 -3.69 5.67
C ILE A 545 -11.37 -2.68 4.57
N LEU A 546 -11.68 -3.00 3.31
CA LEU A 546 -11.37 -2.12 2.17
C LEU A 546 -12.01 -0.73 2.31
N PHE A 547 -13.32 -0.67 2.59
CA PHE A 547 -14.06 0.59 2.75
C PHE A 547 -13.50 1.43 3.90
N THR A 548 -13.02 0.80 4.98
CA THR A 548 -12.35 1.51 6.07
C THR A 548 -11.02 2.11 5.65
N LEU A 549 -10.23 1.41 4.84
CA LEU A 549 -8.97 1.93 4.32
C LEU A 549 -9.22 3.09 3.33
N ILE A 550 -10.10 2.90 2.34
CA ILE A 550 -10.36 3.92 1.31
C ILE A 550 -11.17 5.11 1.83
N ALA A 551 -11.88 4.98 2.95
CA ALA A 551 -12.59 6.10 3.58
C ALA A 551 -11.66 7.25 3.98
N HIS A 552 -10.37 6.97 4.16
CA HIS A 552 -9.36 7.96 4.49
C HIS A 552 -8.57 8.44 3.26
N SER A 553 -9.11 8.20 2.05
CA SER A 553 -8.51 8.62 0.77
C SER A 553 -9.33 9.73 0.10
N PRO A 554 -8.80 10.40 -0.95
CA PRO A 554 -9.55 11.39 -1.73
C PRO A 554 -10.86 10.87 -2.35
N VAL A 555 -11.07 9.55 -2.42
CA VAL A 555 -12.33 8.97 -2.88
C VAL A 555 -13.50 9.39 -1.97
N HIS A 556 -13.28 9.50 -0.66
CA HIS A 556 -14.33 9.90 0.28
C HIS A 556 -14.85 11.31 -0.05
N SER A 557 -13.94 12.27 -0.24
CA SER A 557 -14.32 13.65 -0.57
C SER A 557 -14.99 13.75 -1.94
N LEU A 558 -14.57 12.93 -2.91
CA LEU A 558 -15.22 12.83 -4.21
C LEU A 558 -16.66 12.33 -4.08
N ILE A 559 -16.89 11.22 -3.36
CA ILE A 559 -18.23 10.66 -3.14
C ILE A 559 -19.11 11.67 -2.39
N ASP A 560 -18.59 12.36 -1.37
CA ASP A 560 -19.35 13.37 -0.64
C ASP A 560 -19.73 14.57 -1.53
N LYS A 561 -18.78 15.10 -2.32
CA LYS A 561 -19.04 16.19 -3.28
C LYS A 561 -20.11 15.79 -4.31
N TRP A 562 -20.04 14.58 -4.86
CA TRP A 562 -21.01 14.08 -5.82
C TRP A 562 -22.40 13.88 -5.21
N ALA A 563 -22.45 13.28 -4.01
CA ALA A 563 -23.70 13.06 -3.29
C ALA A 563 -24.44 14.38 -2.98
N ASN A 564 -23.70 15.45 -2.68
CA ASN A 564 -24.28 16.74 -2.32
C ASN A 564 -24.57 17.65 -3.53
N THR A 565 -23.70 17.66 -4.54
CA THR A 565 -23.74 18.65 -5.64
C THR A 565 -24.37 18.09 -6.92
N GLY A 566 -23.99 16.89 -7.35
CA GLY A 566 -24.44 16.34 -8.64
C GLY A 566 -25.93 16.01 -8.66
N ILE A 567 -26.47 15.63 -7.50
CA ILE A 567 -27.86 15.21 -7.33
C ILE A 567 -28.83 16.40 -7.27
N PHE A 568 -28.46 17.47 -6.57
CA PHE A 568 -29.28 18.68 -6.48
C PHE A 568 -29.58 19.27 -7.87
N PHE A 569 -28.60 19.25 -8.77
CA PHE A 569 -28.78 19.75 -10.14
C PHE A 569 -29.68 18.85 -10.99
N ALA A 570 -29.65 17.54 -10.77
CA ALA A 570 -30.47 16.59 -11.50
C ALA A 570 -31.96 16.70 -11.12
N GLU A 571 -32.26 16.99 -9.84
CA GLU A 571 -33.61 17.16 -9.32
C GLU A 571 -34.30 18.44 -9.80
N VAL A 572 -33.54 19.54 -9.98
CA VAL A 572 -34.10 20.83 -10.42
C VAL A 572 -34.50 20.84 -11.90
N LEU A 573 -34.01 19.89 -12.72
CA LEU A 573 -34.04 20.00 -14.17
C LEU A 573 -34.89 18.96 -14.91
N MET A 574 -35.48 17.94 -14.27
CA MET A 574 -35.95 16.75 -15.01
C MET A 574 -37.44 16.39 -14.87
N ASN A 575 -37.94 15.59 -15.83
CA ASN A 575 -39.33 15.11 -15.95
C ASN A 575 -39.50 13.71 -15.35
N ASN A 576 -40.73 13.32 -14.99
CA ASN A 576 -41.15 12.18 -14.15
C ASN A 576 -40.46 10.82 -14.35
N ASP A 577 -40.02 10.43 -15.55
CA ASP A 577 -39.43 9.10 -15.77
C ASP A 577 -37.89 9.07 -15.70
N VAL A 578 -37.22 10.17 -16.06
CA VAL A 578 -35.77 10.31 -15.82
C VAL A 578 -35.52 10.70 -14.37
N GLU A 579 -36.44 11.45 -13.78
CA GLU A 579 -36.52 11.71 -12.34
C GLU A 579 -36.45 10.39 -11.54
N LYS A 580 -37.22 9.36 -11.89
CA LYS A 580 -37.15 8.05 -11.21
C LYS A 580 -35.79 7.36 -11.31
N SER A 581 -35.14 7.40 -12.47
CA SER A 581 -33.81 6.77 -12.64
C SER A 581 -32.73 7.57 -11.90
N LEU A 582 -32.86 8.91 -11.88
CA LEU A 582 -31.99 9.79 -11.09
C LEU A 582 -32.21 9.64 -9.58
N ASP A 583 -33.45 9.44 -9.13
CA ASP A 583 -33.77 9.19 -7.72
C ASP A 583 -33.10 7.91 -7.23
N LYS A 584 -33.12 6.86 -8.05
CA LYS A 584 -32.40 5.61 -7.77
C LYS A 584 -30.89 5.83 -7.72
N PHE A 585 -30.34 6.57 -8.69
CA PHE A 585 -28.92 6.92 -8.69
C PHE A 585 -28.53 7.74 -7.44
N LYS A 586 -29.37 8.71 -7.06
CA LYS A 586 -29.25 9.50 -5.82
C LYS A 586 -29.24 8.61 -4.59
N GLU A 587 -30.15 7.63 -4.53
CA GLU A 587 -30.21 6.68 -3.44
C GLU A 587 -28.90 5.88 -3.32
N VAL A 588 -28.36 5.39 -4.45
CA VAL A 588 -27.08 4.67 -4.51
C VAL A 588 -25.93 5.56 -4.03
N MET A 589 -25.82 6.79 -4.51
CA MET A 589 -24.77 7.73 -4.08
C MET A 589 -24.88 8.08 -2.59
N ASN A 590 -26.10 8.22 -2.07
CA ASN A 590 -26.32 8.45 -0.64
C ASN A 590 -25.97 7.21 0.20
N LYS A 591 -26.25 6.00 -0.28
CA LYS A 591 -25.78 4.75 0.35
C LYS A 591 -24.26 4.74 0.43
N LEU A 592 -23.58 5.02 -0.68
CA LEU A 592 -22.11 5.10 -0.72
C LEU A 592 -21.59 6.12 0.28
N LYS A 593 -22.13 7.35 0.27
CA LYS A 593 -21.75 8.38 1.25
C LYS A 593 -21.90 7.91 2.69
N ARG A 594 -23.00 7.22 3.04
CA ARG A 594 -23.20 6.68 4.39
C ARG A 594 -22.18 5.59 4.74
N VAL A 595 -21.87 4.69 3.81
CA VAL A 595 -20.82 3.67 3.99
C VAL A 595 -19.47 4.33 4.25
N PHE A 596 -19.06 5.30 3.43
CA PHE A 596 -17.81 6.02 3.63
C PHE A 596 -17.78 6.77 4.97
N ASN A 597 -18.85 7.51 5.30
CA ASN A 597 -18.95 8.25 6.56
C ASN A 597 -18.92 7.34 7.79
N LYS A 598 -19.54 6.16 7.73
CA LYS A 598 -19.53 5.18 8.82
C LYS A 598 -18.12 4.68 9.12
N ASN A 599 -17.28 4.56 8.11
CA ASN A 599 -15.92 4.03 8.25
C ASN A 599 -14.84 5.12 8.40
N PHE A 600 -15.20 6.39 8.24
CA PHE A 600 -14.28 7.52 8.38
C PHE A 600 -14.12 7.95 9.84
N VAL A 601 -12.90 7.90 10.38
CA VAL A 601 -12.60 8.33 11.76
C VAL A 601 -12.14 9.79 11.88
N GLY A 602 -12.10 10.51 10.75
CA GLY A 602 -11.60 11.89 10.65
C GLY A 602 -10.27 11.98 9.91
N ASN A 603 -9.82 13.20 9.64
CA ASN A 603 -8.53 13.42 8.99
C ASN A 603 -7.39 12.92 9.89
N LEU A 604 -6.52 12.13 9.28
CA LEU A 604 -5.32 11.59 9.89
C LEU A 604 -4.12 12.27 9.21
N GLU A 605 -3.92 13.57 9.36
CA GLU A 605 -2.72 14.25 8.82
C GLU A 605 -1.84 14.67 9.99
N ALA A 606 -0.54 14.33 9.93
CA ALA A 606 0.46 14.82 10.88
C ALA A 606 1.81 14.97 10.17
N PHE A 607 2.55 16.05 10.44
CA PHE A 607 3.93 16.31 9.94
C PHE A 607 4.11 16.62 8.44
N ASN A 608 3.12 17.18 7.76
CA ASN A 608 3.19 17.46 6.30
C ASN A 608 3.44 16.21 5.42
N MET A 609 3.40 15.02 6.02
CA MET A 609 3.28 13.73 5.35
C MET A 609 1.91 13.19 5.75
N GLY A 610 1.11 12.62 4.84
CA GLY A 610 -0.14 11.98 5.27
C GLY A 610 0.16 10.96 6.37
N SER A 611 -0.64 10.87 7.44
CA SER A 611 -0.27 10.02 8.60
C SER A 611 -0.03 8.57 8.22
N LEU A 612 -0.75 8.07 7.22
CA LEU A 612 -0.61 6.72 6.72
C LEU A 612 0.79 6.49 6.17
N ILE A 613 1.40 7.48 5.50
CA ILE A 613 2.78 7.42 5.01
C ILE A 613 3.75 7.34 6.20
N TYR A 614 3.60 8.23 7.19
CA TYR A 614 4.42 8.19 8.40
C TYR A 614 4.35 6.83 9.09
N PHE A 615 3.15 6.28 9.26
CA PHE A 615 2.96 5.05 9.99
C PHE A 615 3.34 3.78 9.20
N LEU A 616 3.25 3.81 7.87
CA LEU A 616 3.70 2.70 7.01
C LEU A 616 5.22 2.70 6.79
N GLN A 617 5.87 3.87 6.84
CA GLN A 617 7.28 4.02 6.44
C GLN A 617 8.19 4.44 7.59
N GLU A 618 7.82 5.48 8.34
CA GLU A 618 8.68 6.13 9.31
C GLU A 618 8.65 5.46 10.69
N SER A 619 7.48 5.20 11.28
CA SER A 619 7.39 4.54 12.60
C SER A 619 7.93 3.10 12.57
N HIS A 620 7.80 2.46 11.41
CA HIS A 620 8.39 1.15 11.13
C HIS A 620 9.93 1.16 11.12
N SER A 621 10.56 2.31 10.90
CA SER A 621 12.01 2.42 10.80
C SER A 621 12.73 2.60 12.14
N THR A 622 12.01 2.90 13.23
CA THR A 622 12.58 3.25 14.54
C THR A 622 13.59 2.22 15.05
N SER A 623 13.33 0.91 14.85
CA SER A 623 14.19 -0.17 15.33
C SER A 623 15.37 -0.53 14.41
N ARG A 624 15.42 0.02 13.18
CA ARG A 624 16.53 -0.19 12.22
C ARG A 624 17.44 1.04 12.02
N ARG A 625 17.13 2.18 12.65
CA ARG A 625 17.89 3.45 12.52
C ARG A 625 19.22 3.44 13.30
N TYR A 626 19.22 2.86 14.49
CA TYR A 626 20.43 2.78 15.33
C TYR A 626 20.35 1.57 16.25
N LEU A 627 21.50 1.07 16.68
CA LEU A 627 21.50 -0.07 17.60
C LEU A 627 21.10 0.42 18.99
N HIS A 628 19.87 0.11 19.40
CA HIS A 628 19.39 0.53 20.71
C HIS A 628 20.23 -0.07 21.84
N SER A 629 20.54 0.73 22.86
CA SER A 629 21.45 0.36 23.96
C SER A 629 21.08 -0.96 24.65
N LYS A 630 19.78 -1.23 24.86
CA LYS A 630 19.31 -2.51 25.43
C LYS A 630 19.45 -3.69 24.47
N VAL A 631 19.40 -3.46 23.16
CA VAL A 631 19.70 -4.51 22.17
C VAL A 631 21.19 -4.83 22.22
N GLU A 632 22.04 -3.82 22.32
CA GLU A 632 23.49 -4.00 22.51
C GLU A 632 23.81 -4.74 23.82
N GLU A 633 23.14 -4.39 24.93
CA GLU A 633 23.25 -5.08 26.22
C GLU A 633 22.83 -6.55 26.11
N PHE A 634 21.72 -6.82 25.43
CA PHE A 634 21.26 -8.19 25.19
C PHE A 634 22.29 -8.99 24.37
N ILE A 635 22.85 -8.41 23.30
CA ILE A 635 23.91 -9.02 22.49
C ILE A 635 25.11 -9.41 23.37
N LYS A 636 25.58 -8.48 24.21
CA LYS A 636 26.67 -8.72 25.17
C LYS A 636 26.33 -9.85 26.14
N LYS A 637 25.13 -9.82 26.73
CA LYS A 637 24.67 -10.81 27.71
C LYS A 637 24.67 -12.24 27.16
N VAL A 638 24.14 -12.46 25.94
CA VAL A 638 24.05 -13.79 25.33
C VAL A 638 25.44 -14.34 24.96
N MET A 639 26.41 -13.46 24.70
CA MET A 639 27.81 -13.86 24.50
C MET A 639 28.49 -14.29 25.80
N GLU A 640 28.22 -13.58 26.90
CA GLU A 640 28.86 -13.83 28.21
C GLU A 640 28.33 -15.07 28.94
N HIS A 641 27.08 -15.47 28.70
CA HIS A 641 26.51 -16.70 29.27
C HIS A 641 27.19 -17.92 28.63
N LYS A 642 28.16 -18.51 29.35
CA LYS A 642 28.99 -19.65 28.91
C LYS A 642 28.38 -21.00 29.27
#